data_AF-A0A8F5N2N9-F1
#
_entry.id   AF-A0A8F5N2N9-F1
#
_cell.length_a   1.000
_cell.length_b   1.000
_cell.length_c   1.000
_cell.angle_alpha   90.00
_cell.angle_beta   90.00
_cell.angle_gamma   90.00
#
_symmetry.space_group_name_H-M   'P 1'
#
loop_
_entity.id
_entity.type
_entity.pdbx_description
1 polymer ?
#
loop_
_entity_poly.entity_id
_entity_poly.type
_entity_poly.pdbx_seq_one_letter_code
_entity_poly.pdbx_strand_id
1 'polypeptide(L)'
;MPVLISGVLKDGTGTPVQNCTIQLKACRTSTTVVVNTVASENPDDAGRYSMDVEQGQYTVTLLVDGYPPSHAGVITVYDDSKPGTLNDFLGAMTEDDIRPEALRRFEAMVEEVARQASEASRNATAAGQASEQAQTSAGQASESATAAVNAAGAAEASATQAASSAASAESSAGTATTKAGEASASAASADTARTAAAASAAAAKTSEANADASRTAAGDSAAAAAASATAAQTSAERAGASETAAKTSETQAASSAGDAGASATAAAASEKAAAASAAAAKTSETNAATSASTAAASATAASSSASEASTHAAASDTSASLAAQNSTAAGAAATRAEDAAKRAEDIADVISLEDASLTKKGIVKLSSATDSDSEALAATPKAVHAVMDEVQTKAPLDSPAFTGTPTTPTPPDDAKGLQTANAEFVRKLIAALVGSVPESLDTLQELADALGNDPNFATTVLNKLAGKQPLDETLTALSGKNVDGLIEYIGLRETINRAAGAMQKDQNGGDIPDRGLFAQNIGAALAFSGGVSIGEDSSPWTTADFIAWLESHGAFNHPYWMCRGSWSYALNKTITDTGCGNICLAGAVVEVMGFHNALTIRVTTPTTTSGGGVASAQFTYINNGDGYSPGWRREFSRTGDEMTGNLYLKNDGRMNFCIMNEDGTPRMWIFKDKGGDGVHINNGNDGGGDFIFGKDGSFYASAVRAGLGKKLSMTSDNNSTMPATFNLWGDANRHTVIELDDDQGWHLYSQRNPDGSILFTVNGDIMANRKLNVGDATFSSDGNVNGSLWGGWLNDWINNTIINRFVKDIRLGGIEYAQAWNGPGFNDTPGYVITGVTNGNGDELIDGVHRRPLQKLIGGVWYNVASV
;
A
#
# COMPACT_ATOMS: atom_id res chain seq x y z
N MET A 1 -25.47 -58.06 161.16
CA MET A 1 -24.41 -58.33 162.17
C MET A 1 -23.12 -58.50 161.40
N PRO A 2 -21.97 -58.10 161.93
CA PRO A 2 -20.72 -58.33 161.24
C PRO A 2 -20.43 -59.83 161.19
N VAL A 3 -19.86 -60.26 160.07
CA VAL A 3 -19.48 -61.64 159.80
C VAL A 3 -17.99 -61.78 160.03
N LEU A 4 -17.60 -62.70 160.89
CA LEU A 4 -16.20 -62.95 161.22
C LEU A 4 -15.47 -63.59 160.04
N ILE A 5 -14.60 -62.82 159.37
CA ILE A 5 -13.67 -63.32 158.36
C ILE A 5 -12.32 -63.54 159.06
N SER A 6 -11.96 -64.80 159.28
CA SER A 6 -10.74 -65.18 160.01
C SER A 6 -10.06 -66.39 159.37
N GLY A 7 -8.74 -66.49 159.55
CA GLY A 7 -7.97 -67.55 158.91
C GLY A 7 -6.47 -67.40 159.09
N VAL A 8 -5.71 -68.14 158.28
CA VAL A 8 -4.25 -68.00 158.16
C VAL A 8 -3.93 -67.60 156.73
N LEU A 9 -3.40 -66.39 156.53
CA LEU A 9 -2.93 -65.93 155.24
C LEU A 9 -1.62 -66.67 154.90
N LYS A 10 -1.63 -67.41 153.80
CA LYS A 10 -0.52 -68.23 153.33
C LYS A 10 -0.20 -67.91 151.88
N ASP A 11 1.07 -68.03 151.52
CA ASP A 11 1.52 -67.93 150.14
C ASP A 11 1.18 -69.21 149.34
N GLY A 12 1.52 -69.22 148.05
CA GLY A 12 1.35 -70.39 147.17
C GLY A 12 2.18 -71.63 147.54
N THR A 13 3.08 -71.53 148.53
CA THR A 13 3.83 -72.68 149.09
C THR A 13 3.23 -73.19 150.41
N GLY A 14 2.23 -72.48 150.95
CA GLY A 14 1.61 -72.78 152.24
C GLY A 14 2.30 -72.12 153.44
N THR A 15 3.31 -71.27 153.21
CA THR A 15 4.06 -70.56 154.25
C THR A 15 3.25 -69.34 154.72
N PRO A 16 3.16 -69.05 156.04
CA PRO A 16 2.45 -67.87 156.54
C PRO A 16 3.03 -66.55 156.01
N VAL A 17 2.15 -65.66 155.55
CA VAL A 17 2.56 -64.33 155.03
C VAL A 17 2.63 -63.33 156.19
N GLN A 18 3.85 -63.09 156.67
CA GLN A 18 4.15 -62.06 157.67
C GLN A 18 4.21 -60.65 157.04
N ASN A 19 4.06 -59.60 157.86
CA ASN A 19 4.15 -58.19 157.44
C ASN A 19 3.25 -57.83 156.24
N CYS A 20 2.00 -58.28 156.30
CA CYS A 20 0.95 -57.96 155.34
C CYS A 20 -0.17 -57.16 156.03
N THR A 21 -0.79 -56.23 155.33
CA THR A 21 -2.09 -55.66 155.72
C THR A 21 -3.15 -56.13 154.73
N ILE A 22 -4.20 -56.77 155.24
CA ILE A 22 -5.41 -57.08 154.49
C ILE A 22 -6.33 -55.87 154.57
N GLN A 23 -6.56 -55.18 153.45
CA GLN A 23 -7.51 -54.06 153.36
C GLN A 23 -8.79 -54.45 152.65
N LEU A 24 -9.92 -54.10 153.25
CA LEU A 24 -11.27 -54.21 152.68
C LEU A 24 -11.83 -52.81 152.44
N LYS A 25 -11.94 -52.39 151.17
CA LYS A 25 -12.49 -51.08 150.80
C LYS A 25 -13.90 -51.21 150.21
N ALA A 26 -14.89 -50.55 150.81
CA ALA A 26 -16.29 -50.65 150.36
C ALA A 26 -16.47 -50.11 148.92
N CYS A 27 -16.96 -50.96 148.02
CA CYS A 27 -17.19 -50.65 146.59
C CYS A 27 -18.43 -49.77 146.36
N ARG A 28 -19.44 -49.89 147.24
CA ARG A 28 -20.71 -49.17 147.20
C ARG A 28 -21.22 -48.95 148.63
N THR A 29 -22.04 -47.93 148.83
CA THR A 29 -22.70 -47.68 150.12
C THR A 29 -23.75 -48.76 150.35
N SER A 30 -23.54 -49.60 151.37
CA SER A 30 -24.55 -50.48 151.94
C SER A 30 -25.35 -49.75 153.02
N THR A 31 -26.32 -50.43 153.62
CA THR A 31 -27.10 -49.91 154.76
C THR A 31 -26.29 -49.78 156.05
N THR A 32 -25.11 -50.40 156.14
CA THR A 32 -24.23 -50.35 157.33
C THR A 32 -22.85 -49.76 157.06
N VAL A 33 -22.38 -49.70 155.80
CA VAL A 33 -21.04 -49.21 155.44
C VAL A 33 -21.09 -48.29 154.22
N VAL A 34 -20.41 -47.14 154.30
CA VAL A 34 -20.37 -46.14 153.21
C VAL A 34 -19.27 -46.45 152.20
N VAL A 35 -19.53 -46.19 150.91
CA VAL A 35 -18.55 -46.35 149.82
C VAL A 35 -17.22 -45.66 150.13
N ASN A 36 -16.12 -46.26 149.66
CA ASN A 36 -14.73 -45.83 149.86
C ASN A 36 -14.17 -45.91 151.29
N THR A 37 -14.95 -46.28 152.31
CA THR A 37 -14.39 -46.58 153.64
C THR A 37 -13.51 -47.84 153.58
N VAL A 38 -12.47 -47.90 154.41
CA VAL A 38 -11.48 -48.99 154.43
C VAL A 38 -11.40 -49.57 155.85
N ALA A 39 -11.55 -50.89 155.97
CA ALA A 39 -11.12 -51.66 157.14
C ALA A 39 -9.78 -52.33 156.85
N SER A 40 -8.92 -52.49 157.85
CA SER A 40 -7.58 -53.05 157.70
C SER A 40 -7.19 -53.93 158.88
N GLU A 41 -6.71 -55.14 158.60
CA GLU A 41 -6.26 -56.12 159.58
C GLU A 41 -4.85 -56.61 159.22
N ASN A 42 -3.95 -56.67 160.20
CA ASN A 42 -2.60 -57.20 160.02
C ASN A 42 -2.54 -58.62 160.61
N PRO A 43 -2.19 -59.66 159.84
CA PRO A 43 -1.98 -60.98 160.39
C PRO A 43 -0.79 -61.01 161.36
N ASP A 44 -0.83 -61.90 162.35
CA ASP A 44 0.28 -62.11 163.30
C ASP A 44 1.51 -62.79 162.66
N ASP A 45 2.58 -63.01 163.43
CA ASP A 45 3.80 -63.71 162.98
C ASP A 45 3.52 -65.16 162.48
N ALA A 46 2.38 -65.75 162.84
CA ALA A 46 1.92 -67.04 162.35
C ALA A 46 0.94 -66.93 161.16
N GLY A 47 0.78 -65.72 160.60
CA GLY A 47 -0.10 -65.38 159.48
C GLY A 47 -1.59 -65.35 159.84
N ARG A 48 -1.96 -65.36 161.13
CA ARG A 48 -3.36 -65.41 161.57
C ARG A 48 -3.99 -64.03 161.56
N TYR A 49 -5.15 -63.89 160.91
CA TYR A 49 -5.94 -62.66 160.87
C TYR A 49 -7.37 -62.95 161.31
N SER A 50 -8.07 -61.95 161.88
CA SER A 50 -9.42 -62.13 162.40
C SER A 50 -10.19 -60.81 162.46
N MET A 51 -11.04 -60.54 161.46
CA MET A 51 -11.80 -59.30 161.36
C MET A 51 -13.31 -59.52 161.28
N ASP A 52 -14.07 -58.71 162.01
CA ASP A 52 -15.53 -58.65 161.95
C ASP A 52 -15.95 -57.70 160.81
N VAL A 53 -16.58 -58.23 159.75
CA VAL A 53 -16.88 -57.48 158.52
C VAL A 53 -18.39 -57.29 158.36
N GLU A 54 -18.83 -56.03 158.31
CA GLU A 54 -20.24 -55.68 158.08
C GLU A 54 -20.74 -56.01 156.67
N GLN A 55 -22.06 -56.16 156.51
CA GLN A 55 -22.66 -56.47 155.21
C GLN A 55 -22.35 -55.40 154.14
N GLY A 56 -21.92 -55.84 152.96
CA GLY A 56 -21.45 -54.94 151.92
C GLY A 56 -20.61 -55.65 150.86
N GLN A 57 -20.18 -54.88 149.87
CA GLN A 57 -19.26 -55.36 148.82
C GLN A 57 -17.94 -54.62 148.96
N TYR A 58 -16.82 -55.35 148.99
CA TYR A 58 -15.51 -54.83 149.34
C TYR A 58 -14.44 -55.25 148.34
N THR A 59 -13.65 -54.29 147.89
CA THR A 59 -12.38 -54.48 147.20
C THR A 59 -11.36 -54.97 148.22
N VAL A 60 -10.89 -56.21 148.08
CA VAL A 60 -9.81 -56.79 148.89
C VAL A 60 -8.47 -56.39 148.28
N THR A 61 -7.57 -55.87 149.11
CA THR A 61 -6.19 -55.55 148.71
C THR A 61 -5.24 -56.10 149.76
N LEU A 62 -4.18 -56.80 149.32
CA LEU A 62 -3.11 -57.29 150.18
C LEU A 62 -1.90 -56.37 150.00
N LEU A 63 -1.43 -55.78 151.10
CA LEU A 63 -0.28 -54.87 151.12
C LEU A 63 0.83 -55.56 151.92
N VAL A 64 1.76 -56.23 151.23
CA VAL A 64 2.94 -56.85 151.86
C VAL A 64 4.07 -55.83 151.88
N ASP A 65 4.70 -55.62 153.03
CA ASP A 65 5.79 -54.64 153.17
C ASP A 65 6.92 -54.90 152.16
N GLY A 66 7.31 -53.85 151.44
CA GLY A 66 8.30 -53.91 150.36
C GLY A 66 7.75 -54.28 148.97
N TYR A 67 6.46 -54.63 148.85
CA TYR A 67 5.80 -54.96 147.57
C TYR A 67 4.64 -53.99 147.25
N PRO A 68 4.31 -53.76 145.96
CA PRO A 68 3.17 -52.95 145.60
C PRO A 68 1.84 -53.56 146.11
N PRO A 69 0.86 -52.74 146.53
CA PRO A 69 -0.48 -53.21 146.90
C PRO A 69 -1.11 -54.08 145.79
N SER A 70 -1.44 -55.32 146.11
CA SER A 70 -2.03 -56.26 145.16
C SER A 70 -3.51 -56.39 145.41
N HIS A 71 -4.34 -56.07 144.40
CA HIS A 71 -5.77 -56.33 144.47
C HIS A 71 -6.02 -57.84 144.41
N ALA A 72 -6.63 -58.39 145.47
CA ALA A 72 -6.89 -59.83 145.58
C ALA A 72 -8.27 -60.25 145.01
N GLY A 73 -9.15 -59.28 144.78
CA GLY A 73 -10.49 -59.48 144.23
C GLY A 73 -11.57 -58.70 144.99
N VAL A 74 -12.83 -58.89 144.62
CA VAL A 74 -13.97 -58.27 145.30
C VAL A 74 -14.75 -59.35 146.04
N ILE A 75 -15.04 -59.12 147.32
CA ILE A 75 -15.93 -59.97 148.13
C ILE A 75 -17.28 -59.29 148.33
N THR A 76 -18.33 -60.09 148.47
CA THR A 76 -19.64 -59.61 148.93
C THR A 76 -20.04 -60.38 150.19
N VAL A 77 -20.29 -59.64 151.27
CA VAL A 77 -20.78 -60.16 152.56
C VAL A 77 -22.27 -59.84 152.65
N TYR A 78 -23.09 -60.89 152.65
CA TYR A 78 -24.55 -60.82 152.84
C TYR A 78 -24.90 -61.00 154.33
N ASP A 79 -26.14 -60.71 154.74
CA ASP A 79 -26.53 -60.75 156.16
C ASP A 79 -26.57 -62.16 156.76
N ASP A 80 -26.72 -63.18 155.91
CA ASP A 80 -26.73 -64.60 156.21
C ASP A 80 -25.37 -65.30 155.94
N SER A 81 -24.36 -64.54 155.53
CA SER A 81 -23.03 -65.07 155.23
C SER A 81 -22.39 -65.70 156.47
N LYS A 82 -21.93 -66.94 156.32
CA LYS A 82 -21.33 -67.69 157.43
C LYS A 82 -19.88 -67.24 157.67
N PRO A 83 -19.41 -67.23 158.94
CA PRO A 83 -17.99 -67.04 159.24
C PRO A 83 -17.09 -68.01 158.45
N GLY A 84 -15.98 -67.52 157.94
CA GLY A 84 -15.11 -68.27 157.02
C GLY A 84 -13.78 -67.56 156.76
N THR A 85 -12.97 -68.14 155.88
CA THR A 85 -11.70 -67.54 155.45
C THR A 85 -11.92 -66.54 154.32
N LEU A 86 -10.93 -65.67 154.06
CA LEU A 86 -11.01 -64.66 153.02
C LEU A 86 -11.12 -65.28 151.61
N ASN A 87 -10.51 -66.46 151.44
CA ASN A 87 -10.62 -67.23 150.20
C ASN A 87 -12.03 -67.79 149.96
N ASP A 88 -12.76 -68.15 151.02
CA ASP A 88 -14.14 -68.64 150.88
C ASP A 88 -15.06 -67.53 150.32
N PHE A 89 -14.80 -66.27 150.71
CA PHE A 89 -15.52 -65.11 150.18
C PHE A 89 -15.02 -64.67 148.79
N LEU A 90 -13.72 -64.79 148.49
CA LEU A 90 -13.15 -64.47 147.17
C LEU A 90 -13.52 -65.51 146.09
N GLY A 91 -13.95 -66.72 146.48
CA GLY A 91 -14.37 -67.78 145.57
C GLY A 91 -15.87 -67.85 145.26
N ALA A 92 -16.70 -66.94 145.80
CA ALA A 92 -18.14 -66.95 145.62
C ALA A 92 -18.59 -66.29 144.30
N MET A 93 -19.57 -66.89 143.60
CA MET A 93 -20.16 -66.32 142.37
C MET A 93 -20.88 -64.98 142.62
N THR A 94 -20.91 -64.10 141.62
CA THR A 94 -21.40 -62.71 141.77
C THR A 94 -22.62 -62.38 140.90
N GLU A 95 -23.37 -61.31 141.23
CA GLU A 95 -24.62 -60.94 140.53
C GLU A 95 -24.46 -60.58 139.04
N ASP A 96 -23.26 -60.20 138.56
CA ASP A 96 -23.06 -59.89 137.13
C ASP A 96 -22.92 -61.17 136.26
N ASP A 97 -22.66 -62.33 136.86
CA ASP A 97 -22.55 -63.62 136.16
C ASP A 97 -23.91 -64.18 135.69
N ILE A 98 -25.02 -63.48 135.96
CA ILE A 98 -26.40 -63.98 135.79
C ILE A 98 -27.25 -63.11 134.83
N ARG A 99 -26.66 -62.20 134.06
CA ARG A 99 -27.38 -61.28 133.14
C ARG A 99 -27.44 -61.79 131.68
N PRO A 100 -28.60 -61.82 130.99
CA PRO A 100 -28.69 -62.40 129.64
C PRO A 100 -28.10 -61.54 128.49
N GLU A 101 -27.17 -62.11 127.72
CA GLU A 101 -26.49 -61.55 126.54
C GLU A 101 -27.44 -61.09 125.40
N ALA A 102 -28.67 -61.60 125.34
CA ALA A 102 -29.63 -61.27 124.29
C ALA A 102 -30.01 -59.78 124.24
N LEU A 103 -30.12 -59.12 125.41
CA LEU A 103 -30.54 -57.72 125.49
C LEU A 103 -29.44 -56.77 124.99
N ARG A 104 -28.17 -57.10 125.27
CA ARG A 104 -26.99 -56.32 124.88
C ARG A 104 -26.79 -56.25 123.36
N ARG A 105 -27.25 -57.28 122.62
CA ARG A 105 -27.18 -57.33 121.15
C ARG A 105 -28.29 -56.58 120.45
N PHE A 106 -29.43 -56.36 121.11
CA PHE A 106 -30.58 -55.67 120.52
C PHE A 106 -30.30 -54.16 120.37
N GLU A 107 -29.76 -53.53 121.41
CA GLU A 107 -29.47 -52.08 121.42
C GLU A 107 -28.40 -51.70 120.38
N ALA A 108 -27.32 -52.49 120.28
CA ALA A 108 -26.27 -52.29 119.27
C ALA A 108 -26.77 -52.47 117.82
N MET A 109 -27.82 -53.26 117.59
CA MET A 109 -28.40 -53.44 116.26
C MET A 109 -29.22 -52.22 115.82
N VAL A 110 -29.86 -51.51 116.76
CA VAL A 110 -30.70 -50.34 116.46
C VAL A 110 -29.85 -49.14 116.01
N GLU A 111 -28.71 -48.89 116.65
CA GLU A 111 -27.79 -47.82 116.22
C GLU A 111 -27.19 -48.08 114.82
N GLU A 112 -26.83 -49.33 114.51
CA GLU A 112 -26.28 -49.70 113.20
C GLU A 112 -27.31 -49.56 112.06
N VAL A 113 -28.59 -49.89 112.31
CA VAL A 113 -29.68 -49.67 111.33
C VAL A 113 -29.87 -48.17 111.05
N ALA A 114 -29.78 -47.31 112.07
CA ALA A 114 -29.88 -45.87 111.90
C ALA A 114 -28.70 -45.29 111.09
N ARG A 115 -27.49 -45.84 111.27
CA ARG A 115 -26.29 -45.50 110.49
C ARG A 115 -26.46 -45.87 109.01
N GLN A 116 -26.90 -47.10 108.72
CA GLN A 116 -27.10 -47.57 107.34
C GLN A 116 -28.22 -46.82 106.60
N ALA A 117 -29.30 -46.42 107.29
CA ALA A 117 -30.34 -45.58 106.70
C ALA A 117 -29.81 -44.21 106.22
N SER A 118 -28.88 -43.62 106.96
CA SER A 118 -28.24 -42.35 106.58
C SER A 118 -27.29 -42.50 105.38
N GLU A 119 -26.56 -43.62 105.28
CA GLU A 119 -25.72 -43.93 104.11
C GLU A 119 -26.57 -44.21 102.86
N ALA A 120 -27.66 -44.96 102.99
CA ALA A 120 -28.60 -45.23 101.89
C ALA A 120 -29.20 -43.93 101.32
N SER A 121 -29.55 -42.97 102.18
CA SER A 121 -30.05 -41.66 101.76
C SER A 121 -29.00 -40.86 100.97
N ARG A 122 -27.74 -40.81 101.44
CA ARG A 122 -26.65 -40.14 100.72
C ARG A 122 -26.37 -40.77 99.36
N ASN A 123 -26.38 -42.11 99.29
CA ASN A 123 -26.18 -42.85 98.04
C ASN A 123 -27.31 -42.59 97.05
N ALA A 124 -28.56 -42.47 97.51
CA ALA A 124 -29.70 -42.10 96.65
C ALA A 124 -29.55 -40.68 96.07
N THR A 125 -29.08 -39.70 96.85
CA THR A 125 -28.80 -38.34 96.36
C THR A 125 -27.67 -38.34 95.33
N ALA A 126 -26.57 -39.06 95.57
CA ALA A 126 -25.46 -39.18 94.63
C ALA A 126 -25.88 -39.85 93.31
N ALA A 127 -26.72 -40.89 93.38
CA ALA A 127 -27.29 -41.53 92.20
C ALA A 127 -28.22 -40.58 91.39
N GLY A 128 -28.99 -39.73 92.08
CA GLY A 128 -29.79 -38.68 91.43
C GLY A 128 -28.93 -37.69 90.65
N GLN A 129 -27.88 -37.15 91.28
CA GLN A 129 -26.94 -36.21 90.64
C GLN A 129 -26.19 -36.85 89.46
N ALA A 130 -25.81 -38.12 89.56
CA ALA A 130 -25.20 -38.87 88.45
C ALA A 130 -26.18 -39.05 87.26
N SER A 131 -27.47 -39.26 87.54
CA SER A 131 -28.52 -39.34 86.51
C SER A 131 -28.71 -38.00 85.77
N GLU A 132 -28.70 -36.88 86.49
CA GLU A 132 -28.77 -35.54 85.90
C GLU A 132 -27.53 -35.21 85.04
N GLN A 133 -26.33 -35.59 85.48
CA GLN A 133 -25.11 -35.49 84.68
C GLN A 133 -25.16 -36.37 83.42
N ALA A 134 -25.71 -37.58 83.51
CA ALA A 134 -25.90 -38.46 82.35
C ALA A 134 -26.89 -37.88 81.34
N GLN A 135 -28.00 -37.28 81.80
CA GLN A 135 -28.96 -36.58 80.94
C GLN A 135 -28.34 -35.34 80.27
N THR A 136 -27.54 -34.56 81.02
CA THR A 136 -26.81 -33.40 80.48
C THR A 136 -25.82 -33.82 79.39
N SER A 137 -25.08 -34.91 79.63
CA SER A 137 -24.12 -35.47 78.68
C SER A 137 -24.80 -36.02 77.43
N ALA A 138 -25.99 -36.64 77.56
CA ALA A 138 -26.79 -37.08 76.43
C ALA A 138 -27.32 -35.90 75.59
N GLY A 139 -27.70 -34.79 76.23
CA GLY A 139 -28.05 -33.53 75.55
C GLY A 139 -26.88 -32.99 74.73
N GLN A 140 -25.71 -32.84 75.35
CA GLN A 140 -24.48 -32.38 74.67
C GLN A 140 -24.06 -33.29 73.51
N ALA A 141 -24.24 -34.62 73.64
CA ALA A 141 -24.01 -35.57 72.56
C ALA A 141 -25.00 -35.37 71.39
N SER A 142 -26.27 -35.08 71.69
CA SER A 142 -27.28 -34.76 70.67
C SER A 142 -26.97 -33.45 69.94
N GLU A 143 -26.60 -32.40 70.66
CA GLU A 143 -26.16 -31.11 70.09
C GLU A 143 -24.90 -31.28 69.23
N SER A 144 -23.93 -32.09 69.68
CA SER A 144 -22.72 -32.42 68.93
C SER A 144 -23.03 -33.19 67.64
N ALA A 145 -24.00 -34.11 67.67
CA ALA A 145 -24.47 -34.82 66.47
C ALA A 145 -25.15 -33.86 65.49
N THR A 146 -25.98 -32.92 65.96
CA THR A 146 -26.56 -31.86 65.11
C THR A 146 -25.49 -30.95 64.52
N ALA A 147 -24.47 -30.57 65.30
CA ALA A 147 -23.35 -29.77 64.82
C ALA A 147 -22.54 -30.51 63.74
N ALA A 148 -22.32 -31.82 63.89
CA ALA A 148 -21.64 -32.65 62.90
C ALA A 148 -22.44 -32.76 61.58
N VAL A 149 -23.77 -32.92 61.66
CA VAL A 149 -24.64 -32.93 60.46
C VAL A 149 -24.63 -31.56 59.76
N ASN A 150 -24.69 -30.46 60.51
CA ASN A 150 -24.60 -29.11 59.94
C ASN A 150 -23.22 -28.86 59.29
N ALA A 151 -22.14 -29.34 59.89
CA ALA A 151 -20.79 -29.26 59.33
C ALA A 151 -20.66 -30.10 58.04
N ALA A 152 -21.28 -31.28 57.97
CA ALA A 152 -21.33 -32.09 56.76
C ALA A 152 -22.10 -31.38 55.63
N GLY A 153 -23.26 -30.79 55.92
CA GLY A 153 -24.02 -29.98 54.95
C GLY A 153 -23.26 -28.74 54.47
N ALA A 154 -22.53 -28.07 55.36
CA ALA A 154 -21.65 -26.95 55.00
C ALA A 154 -20.47 -27.40 54.11
N ALA A 155 -19.92 -28.59 54.34
CA ALA A 155 -18.88 -29.18 53.49
C ALA A 155 -19.42 -29.57 52.10
N GLU A 156 -20.63 -30.13 52.01
CA GLU A 156 -21.31 -30.46 50.75
C GLU A 156 -21.66 -29.20 49.93
N ALA A 157 -22.15 -28.15 50.58
CA ALA A 157 -22.35 -26.84 49.96
C ALA A 157 -21.02 -26.23 49.46
N SER A 158 -19.95 -26.35 50.25
CA SER A 158 -18.60 -25.89 49.86
C SER A 158 -18.03 -26.66 48.68
N ALA A 159 -18.23 -27.98 48.63
CA ALA A 159 -17.85 -28.82 47.49
C ALA A 159 -18.64 -28.45 46.22
N THR A 160 -19.93 -28.15 46.36
CA THR A 160 -20.77 -27.66 45.26
C THR A 160 -20.29 -26.31 44.74
N GLN A 161 -19.98 -25.36 45.64
CA GLN A 161 -19.43 -24.05 45.28
C GLN A 161 -18.05 -24.17 44.60
N ALA A 162 -17.20 -25.10 45.05
CA ALA A 162 -15.92 -25.40 44.40
C ALA A 162 -16.12 -25.96 42.99
N ALA A 163 -17.09 -26.86 42.78
CA ALA A 163 -17.44 -27.38 41.46
C ALA A 163 -17.99 -26.29 40.52
N SER A 164 -18.87 -25.41 41.00
CA SER A 164 -19.33 -24.25 40.22
C SER A 164 -18.19 -23.27 39.89
N SER A 165 -17.22 -23.12 40.78
CA SER A 165 -16.03 -22.28 40.56
C SER A 165 -15.09 -22.91 39.52
N ALA A 166 -14.92 -24.25 39.55
CA ALA A 166 -14.16 -24.99 38.54
C ALA A 166 -14.82 -24.90 37.15
N ALA A 167 -16.13 -25.11 37.05
CA ALA A 167 -16.87 -24.93 35.79
C ALA A 167 -16.78 -23.48 35.26
N SER A 168 -16.77 -22.48 36.16
CA SER A 168 -16.58 -21.07 35.79
C SER A 168 -15.15 -20.81 35.29
N ALA A 169 -14.14 -21.47 35.87
CA ALA A 169 -12.76 -21.41 35.41
C ALA A 169 -12.56 -22.10 34.05
N GLU A 170 -13.20 -23.25 33.83
CA GLU A 170 -13.22 -23.95 32.53
C GLU A 170 -13.89 -23.10 31.45
N SER A 171 -15.03 -22.48 31.74
CA SER A 171 -15.70 -21.54 30.83
C SER A 171 -14.84 -20.32 30.52
N SER A 172 -14.10 -19.81 31.51
CA SER A 172 -13.14 -18.72 31.35
C SER A 172 -11.93 -19.14 30.50
N ALA A 173 -11.42 -20.36 30.67
CA ALA A 173 -10.34 -20.93 29.86
C ALA A 173 -10.79 -21.18 28.40
N GLY A 174 -12.03 -21.64 28.20
CA GLY A 174 -12.66 -21.72 26.88
C GLY A 174 -12.76 -20.34 26.22
N THR A 175 -13.22 -19.34 26.96
CA THR A 175 -13.29 -17.94 26.48
C THR A 175 -11.90 -17.39 26.13
N ALA A 176 -10.89 -17.65 26.96
CA ALA A 176 -9.51 -17.27 26.68
C ALA A 176 -8.96 -17.98 25.42
N THR A 177 -9.32 -19.24 25.21
CA THR A 177 -8.96 -20.01 24.01
C THR A 177 -9.62 -19.42 22.76
N THR A 178 -10.91 -19.07 22.82
CA THR A 178 -11.60 -18.34 21.75
C THR A 178 -10.94 -17.00 21.45
N LYS A 179 -10.58 -16.22 22.48
CA LYS A 179 -9.88 -14.95 22.32
C LYS A 179 -8.47 -15.09 21.76
N ALA A 180 -7.74 -16.16 22.09
CA ALA A 180 -6.47 -16.48 21.45
C ALA A 180 -6.66 -16.85 19.96
N GLY A 181 -7.75 -17.53 19.61
CA GLY A 181 -8.15 -17.78 18.22
C GLY A 181 -8.49 -16.51 17.45
N GLU A 182 -9.29 -15.61 18.04
CA GLU A 182 -9.62 -14.29 17.48
C GLU A 182 -8.36 -13.41 17.30
N ALA A 183 -7.43 -13.44 18.26
CA ALA A 183 -6.15 -12.74 18.15
C ALA A 183 -5.27 -13.33 17.04
N SER A 184 -5.27 -14.66 16.87
CA SER A 184 -4.56 -15.34 15.78
C SER A 184 -5.16 -15.01 14.40
N ALA A 185 -6.49 -14.95 14.30
CA ALA A 185 -7.19 -14.51 13.08
C ALA A 185 -6.93 -13.02 12.78
N SER A 186 -6.83 -12.18 13.82
CA SER A 186 -6.44 -10.77 13.70
C SER A 186 -5.00 -10.62 13.24
N ALA A 187 -4.07 -11.44 13.72
CA ALA A 187 -2.69 -11.48 13.25
C ALA A 187 -2.59 -11.95 11.79
N ALA A 188 -3.34 -12.97 11.38
CA ALA A 188 -3.42 -13.41 9.98
C ALA A 188 -4.05 -12.32 9.07
N SER A 189 -5.02 -11.55 9.59
CA SER A 189 -5.59 -10.40 8.89
C SER A 189 -4.58 -9.26 8.76
N ALA A 190 -3.74 -9.02 9.77
CA ALA A 190 -2.65 -8.06 9.71
C ALA A 190 -1.54 -8.50 8.73
N ASP A 191 -1.23 -9.80 8.63
CA ASP A 191 -0.30 -10.34 7.64
C ASP A 191 -0.86 -10.26 6.21
N THR A 192 -2.18 -10.42 6.07
CA THR A 192 -2.90 -10.19 4.80
C THR A 192 -2.84 -8.71 4.42
N ALA A 193 -3.06 -7.80 5.37
CA ALA A 193 -2.91 -6.36 5.16
C ALA A 193 -1.46 -5.96 4.85
N ARG A 194 -0.46 -6.59 5.46
CA ARG A 194 0.97 -6.42 5.13
C ARG A 194 1.28 -6.88 3.72
N THR A 195 0.69 -7.99 3.29
CA THR A 195 0.83 -8.53 1.92
C THR A 195 0.15 -7.62 0.90
N ALA A 196 -1.04 -7.10 1.21
CA ALA A 196 -1.73 -6.10 0.41
C ALA A 196 -0.92 -4.79 0.31
N ALA A 197 -0.35 -4.30 1.42
CA ALA A 197 0.53 -3.14 1.43
C ALA A 197 1.82 -3.36 0.60
N ALA A 198 2.39 -4.56 0.63
CA ALA A 198 3.53 -4.93 -0.23
C ALA A 198 3.14 -4.98 -1.72
N ALA A 199 1.93 -5.46 -2.04
CA ALA A 199 1.39 -5.41 -3.41
C ALA A 199 1.13 -3.96 -3.86
N SER A 200 0.60 -3.10 -2.99
CA SER A 200 0.46 -1.66 -3.25
C SER A 200 1.83 -0.98 -3.44
N ALA A 201 2.86 -1.37 -2.69
CA ALA A 201 4.22 -0.86 -2.88
C ALA A 201 4.84 -1.34 -4.20
N ALA A 202 4.52 -2.56 -4.65
CA ALA A 202 4.91 -3.04 -5.99
C ALA A 202 4.16 -2.29 -7.10
N ALA A 203 2.86 -2.04 -6.93
CA ALA A 203 2.07 -1.22 -7.84
C ALA A 203 2.62 0.22 -7.91
N ALA A 204 3.03 0.81 -6.78
CA ALA A 204 3.70 2.11 -6.74
C ALA A 204 5.02 2.12 -7.53
N LYS A 205 5.84 1.07 -7.45
CA LYS A 205 7.04 0.92 -8.30
C LYS A 205 6.71 0.78 -9.79
N THR A 206 5.62 0.10 -10.14
CA THR A 206 5.15 0.06 -11.54
C THR A 206 4.67 1.44 -11.99
N SER A 207 3.98 2.20 -11.13
CA SER A 207 3.62 3.59 -11.40
C SER A 207 4.84 4.51 -11.52
N GLU A 208 5.91 4.25 -10.76
CA GLU A 208 7.19 4.96 -10.85
C GLU A 208 7.89 4.68 -12.21
N ALA A 209 7.92 3.42 -12.65
CA ALA A 209 8.42 3.03 -13.96
C ALA A 209 7.57 3.58 -15.13
N ASN A 210 6.23 3.59 -14.98
CA ASN A 210 5.33 4.23 -15.94
C ASN A 210 5.54 5.74 -15.99
N ALA A 211 5.78 6.38 -14.84
CA ALA A 211 6.12 7.80 -14.78
C ALA A 211 7.44 8.09 -15.51
N ASP A 212 8.47 7.23 -15.39
CA ASP A 212 9.72 7.35 -16.17
C ASP A 212 9.51 7.14 -17.69
N ALA A 213 8.65 6.21 -18.08
CA ALA A 213 8.27 6.02 -19.48
C ALA A 213 7.54 7.27 -20.04
N SER A 214 6.54 7.79 -19.33
CA SER A 214 5.84 9.02 -19.71
C SER A 214 6.76 10.25 -19.67
N ARG A 215 7.72 10.32 -18.74
CA ARG A 215 8.76 11.37 -18.68
C ARG A 215 9.62 11.36 -19.95
N THR A 216 9.96 10.18 -20.46
CA THR A 216 10.69 9.99 -21.73
C THR A 216 9.84 10.44 -22.92
N ALA A 217 8.60 9.94 -23.03
CA ALA A 217 7.68 10.28 -24.11
C ALA A 217 7.32 11.78 -24.15
N ALA A 218 7.19 12.44 -23.00
CA ALA A 218 7.00 13.89 -22.91
C ALA A 218 8.23 14.67 -23.42
N GLY A 219 9.45 14.17 -23.15
CA GLY A 219 10.69 14.74 -23.68
C GLY A 219 10.77 14.69 -25.21
N ASP A 220 10.50 13.52 -25.80
CA ASP A 220 10.46 13.32 -27.25
C ASP A 220 9.38 14.22 -27.90
N SER A 221 8.21 14.28 -27.27
CA SER A 221 7.09 15.09 -27.73
C SER A 221 7.36 16.59 -27.66
N ALA A 222 8.13 17.05 -26.67
CA ALA A 222 8.58 18.45 -26.57
C ALA A 222 9.61 18.79 -27.64
N ALA A 223 10.55 17.88 -27.93
CA ALA A 223 11.52 18.05 -29.02
C ALA A 223 10.82 18.13 -30.39
N ALA A 224 9.85 17.26 -30.66
CA ALA A 224 9.04 17.31 -31.87
C ALA A 224 8.21 18.61 -31.96
N ALA A 225 7.69 19.11 -30.84
CA ALA A 225 6.94 20.36 -30.80
C ALA A 225 7.83 21.58 -31.13
N ALA A 226 9.04 21.65 -30.56
CA ALA A 226 10.00 22.72 -30.80
C ALA A 226 10.49 22.75 -32.27
N ALA A 227 10.81 21.58 -32.84
CA ALA A 227 11.19 21.46 -34.25
C ALA A 227 10.07 21.96 -35.18
N SER A 228 8.82 21.59 -34.89
CA SER A 228 7.67 21.96 -35.71
C SER A 228 7.33 23.46 -35.60
N ALA A 229 7.49 24.06 -34.42
CA ALA A 229 7.36 25.51 -34.23
C ALA A 229 8.42 26.30 -35.02
N THR A 230 9.67 25.83 -35.04
CA THR A 230 10.76 26.44 -35.83
C THR A 230 10.45 26.40 -37.34
N ALA A 231 9.89 25.29 -37.83
CA ALA A 231 9.45 25.16 -39.22
C ALA A 231 8.26 26.07 -39.56
N ALA A 232 7.29 26.21 -38.65
CA ALA A 232 6.14 27.10 -38.82
C ALA A 232 6.55 28.57 -38.88
N GLN A 233 7.43 29.03 -37.99
CA GLN A 233 7.93 30.41 -38.00
C GLN A 233 8.73 30.72 -39.27
N THR A 234 9.62 29.79 -39.68
CA THR A 234 10.31 29.90 -40.97
C THR A 234 9.28 30.10 -42.09
N SER A 235 8.25 29.25 -42.16
CA SER A 235 7.20 29.31 -43.19
C SER A 235 6.35 30.59 -43.18
N ALA A 236 6.22 31.26 -42.03
CA ALA A 236 5.55 32.56 -41.93
C ALA A 236 6.43 33.71 -42.44
N GLU A 237 7.72 33.72 -42.08
CA GLU A 237 8.72 34.65 -42.63
C GLU A 237 8.84 34.49 -44.15
N ARG A 238 8.68 33.25 -44.65
CA ARG A 238 8.48 33.00 -46.08
C ARG A 238 7.29 33.81 -46.58
N ALA A 239 6.06 33.45 -46.20
CA ALA A 239 4.83 34.00 -46.80
C ALA A 239 4.84 35.53 -47.04
N GLY A 240 5.28 36.33 -46.06
CA GLY A 240 5.34 37.79 -46.19
C GLY A 240 6.27 38.33 -47.28
N ALA A 241 7.34 37.59 -47.60
CA ALA A 241 8.23 37.91 -48.71
C ALA A 241 7.57 37.69 -50.08
N SER A 242 6.70 36.67 -50.21
CA SER A 242 5.92 36.42 -51.45
C SER A 242 4.98 37.56 -51.76
N GLU A 243 4.23 38.00 -50.75
CA GLU A 243 3.20 39.03 -50.89
C GLU A 243 3.83 40.37 -51.35
N THR A 244 4.99 40.69 -50.79
CA THR A 244 5.78 41.87 -51.17
C THR A 244 6.30 41.76 -52.61
N ALA A 245 6.78 40.58 -53.03
CA ALA A 245 7.22 40.34 -54.39
C ALA A 245 6.06 40.42 -55.40
N ALA A 246 4.92 39.79 -55.12
CA ALA A 246 3.74 39.78 -55.99
C ALA A 246 3.19 41.19 -56.26
N LYS A 247 3.04 42.03 -55.22
CA LYS A 247 2.61 43.44 -55.36
C LYS A 247 3.59 44.28 -56.17
N THR A 248 4.89 43.98 -56.06
CA THR A 248 5.93 44.63 -56.88
C THR A 248 5.78 44.23 -58.35
N SER A 249 5.57 42.94 -58.64
CA SER A 249 5.35 42.43 -59.99
C SER A 249 4.06 42.97 -60.63
N GLU A 250 2.97 43.12 -59.89
CA GLU A 250 1.73 43.74 -60.37
C GLU A 250 1.95 45.20 -60.79
N THR A 251 2.67 45.98 -59.97
CA THR A 251 3.02 47.37 -60.27
C THR A 251 3.91 47.49 -61.52
N GLN A 252 4.88 46.57 -61.67
CA GLN A 252 5.73 46.49 -62.84
C GLN A 252 4.95 46.08 -64.08
N ALA A 253 4.04 45.10 -63.98
CA ALA A 253 3.15 44.71 -65.07
C ALA A 253 2.24 45.86 -65.51
N ALA A 254 1.76 46.70 -64.59
CA ALA A 254 0.97 47.90 -64.91
C ALA A 254 1.79 49.00 -65.60
N SER A 255 3.05 49.21 -65.22
CA SER A 255 3.96 50.13 -65.92
C SER A 255 4.32 49.58 -67.31
N SER A 256 4.61 48.28 -67.37
CA SER A 256 4.68 47.46 -68.58
C SER A 256 3.30 47.26 -69.24
N ALA A 257 2.22 47.88 -68.76
CA ALA A 257 0.91 48.10 -69.38
C ALA A 257 0.64 49.58 -69.80
N GLY A 258 1.47 50.56 -69.39
CA GLY A 258 1.47 51.98 -69.80
C GLY A 258 2.41 52.35 -70.99
N ASP A 259 3.69 51.98 -70.94
CA ASP A 259 4.72 52.34 -71.96
C ASP A 259 4.54 51.88 -73.44
N ALA A 260 4.22 50.62 -73.75
CA ALA A 260 3.94 50.09 -75.08
C ALA A 260 2.70 50.66 -75.79
N GLY A 261 1.73 51.22 -75.06
CA GLY A 261 0.61 51.97 -75.65
C GLY A 261 1.15 53.24 -76.30
N ALA A 262 2.12 53.89 -75.64
CA ALA A 262 2.91 54.95 -76.25
C ALA A 262 3.79 54.42 -77.40
N SER A 263 4.33 53.20 -77.31
CA SER A 263 5.08 52.58 -78.43
C SER A 263 4.22 52.25 -79.65
N ALA A 264 3.02 51.69 -79.49
CA ALA A 264 2.07 51.45 -80.59
C ALA A 264 1.60 52.76 -81.22
N THR A 265 1.41 53.81 -80.40
CA THR A 265 1.14 55.17 -80.88
C THR A 265 2.30 55.72 -81.72
N ALA A 266 3.55 55.48 -81.29
CA ALA A 266 4.74 55.88 -82.04
C ALA A 266 4.93 55.05 -83.33
N ALA A 267 4.65 53.75 -83.31
CA ALA A 267 4.73 52.87 -84.48
C ALA A 267 3.71 53.27 -85.56
N ALA A 268 2.48 53.66 -85.18
CA ALA A 268 1.46 54.16 -86.10
C ALA A 268 1.81 55.55 -86.68
N ALA A 269 2.47 56.42 -85.90
CA ALA A 269 3.02 57.68 -86.41
C ALA A 269 4.14 57.42 -87.43
N SER A 270 4.92 56.37 -87.20
CA SER A 270 5.98 55.90 -88.09
C SER A 270 5.43 55.32 -89.39
N GLU A 271 4.46 54.40 -89.36
CA GLU A 271 3.86 53.80 -90.58
C GLU A 271 3.39 54.86 -91.59
N LYS A 272 2.92 56.01 -91.08
CA LYS A 272 2.53 57.17 -91.88
C LYS A 272 3.72 57.89 -92.54
N ALA A 273 4.87 57.99 -91.87
CA ALA A 273 6.13 58.45 -92.45
C ALA A 273 6.68 57.45 -93.49
N ALA A 274 6.45 56.16 -93.29
CA ALA A 274 6.73 55.11 -94.27
C ALA A 274 5.90 55.27 -95.55
N ALA A 275 4.58 55.44 -95.43
CA ALA A 275 3.71 55.67 -96.58
C ALA A 275 4.15 56.89 -97.43
N ALA A 276 4.66 57.95 -96.78
CA ALA A 276 5.20 59.13 -97.46
C ALA A 276 6.52 58.85 -98.22
N SER A 277 7.44 58.10 -97.61
CA SER A 277 8.74 57.77 -98.24
C SER A 277 8.62 56.68 -99.31
N ALA A 278 7.67 55.75 -99.18
CA ALA A 278 7.24 54.83 -100.24
C ALA A 278 6.78 55.55 -101.52
N ALA A 279 6.07 56.68 -101.38
CA ALA A 279 5.66 57.50 -102.53
C ALA A 279 6.88 58.12 -103.25
N ALA A 280 7.87 58.62 -102.50
CA ALA A 280 9.12 59.14 -103.05
C ALA A 280 9.96 58.06 -103.77
N ALA A 281 9.92 56.81 -103.30
CA ALA A 281 10.55 55.67 -103.97
C ALA A 281 9.91 55.38 -105.35
N LYS A 282 8.58 55.48 -105.48
CA LYS A 282 7.85 55.34 -106.76
C LYS A 282 8.20 56.44 -107.77
N THR A 283 8.40 57.68 -107.32
CA THR A 283 8.94 58.75 -108.16
C THR A 283 10.34 58.42 -108.69
N SER A 284 11.19 57.81 -107.86
CA SER A 284 12.54 57.37 -108.28
C SER A 284 12.51 56.19 -109.27
N GLU A 285 11.51 55.30 -109.18
CA GLU A 285 11.31 54.20 -110.14
C GLU A 285 10.98 54.73 -111.55
N THR A 286 10.20 55.81 -111.64
CA THR A 286 9.90 56.49 -112.90
C THR A 286 11.17 57.06 -113.55
N ASN A 287 12.04 57.69 -112.75
CA ASN A 287 13.33 58.23 -113.22
C ASN A 287 14.28 57.10 -113.72
N ALA A 288 14.23 55.92 -113.10
CA ALA A 288 14.98 54.75 -113.54
C ALA A 288 14.45 54.19 -114.88
N ALA A 289 13.13 54.18 -115.09
CA ALA A 289 12.52 53.78 -116.36
C ALA A 289 12.93 54.69 -117.54
N THR A 290 13.00 56.01 -117.31
CA THR A 290 13.56 56.96 -118.29
C THR A 290 15.02 56.63 -118.63
N SER A 291 15.83 56.28 -117.63
CA SER A 291 17.23 55.91 -117.82
C SER A 291 17.40 54.59 -118.60
N ALA A 292 16.50 53.62 -118.40
CA ALA A 292 16.47 52.37 -119.16
C ALA A 292 16.14 52.60 -120.65
N SER A 293 15.31 53.60 -120.96
CA SER A 293 15.03 53.99 -122.36
C SER A 293 16.30 54.48 -123.08
N THR A 294 17.17 55.20 -122.37
CA THR A 294 18.48 55.65 -122.89
C THR A 294 19.45 54.49 -123.11
N ALA A 295 19.43 53.48 -122.24
CA ALA A 295 20.23 52.26 -122.40
C ALA A 295 19.79 51.42 -123.61
N ALA A 296 18.49 51.31 -123.89
CA ALA A 296 17.96 50.59 -125.04
C ALA A 296 18.46 51.18 -126.38
N ALA A 297 18.50 52.52 -126.50
CA ALA A 297 19.07 53.20 -127.68
C ALA A 297 20.57 52.89 -127.87
N SER A 298 21.30 52.65 -126.78
CA SER A 298 22.73 52.27 -126.81
C SER A 298 22.94 50.82 -127.25
N ALA A 299 22.01 49.91 -126.94
CA ALA A 299 22.05 48.53 -127.37
C ALA A 299 21.88 48.37 -128.89
N THR A 300 21.06 49.22 -129.53
CA THR A 300 20.89 49.23 -130.99
C THR A 300 22.20 49.57 -131.73
N ALA A 301 23.04 50.44 -131.16
CA ALA A 301 24.37 50.72 -131.70
C ALA A 301 25.32 49.51 -131.60
N ALA A 302 25.23 48.73 -130.51
CA ALA A 302 26.04 47.53 -130.32
C ALA A 302 25.64 46.38 -131.26
N SER A 303 24.36 46.24 -131.60
CA SER A 303 23.91 45.19 -132.53
C SER A 303 24.46 45.36 -133.96
N SER A 304 24.68 46.59 -134.40
CA SER A 304 25.34 46.85 -135.70
C SER A 304 26.79 46.35 -135.70
N SER A 305 27.52 46.50 -134.59
CA SER A 305 28.90 46.00 -134.44
C SER A 305 28.98 44.47 -134.35
N ALA A 306 27.96 43.80 -133.80
CA ALA A 306 27.94 42.34 -133.69
C ALA A 306 27.82 41.64 -135.06
N SER A 307 27.19 42.28 -136.05
CA SER A 307 27.07 41.76 -137.42
C SER A 307 28.40 41.72 -138.19
N GLU A 308 29.39 42.52 -137.80
CA GLU A 308 30.75 42.43 -138.36
C GLU A 308 31.50 41.21 -137.82
N ALA A 309 31.31 40.88 -136.53
CA ALA A 309 32.00 39.79 -135.85
C ALA A 309 31.56 38.38 -136.29
N SER A 310 30.28 38.18 -136.66
CA SER A 310 29.77 36.89 -137.12
C SER A 310 30.45 36.40 -138.41
N THR A 311 30.99 37.31 -139.22
CA THR A 311 31.74 37.00 -140.44
C THR A 311 33.10 36.32 -140.16
N HIS A 312 33.63 36.43 -138.93
CA HIS A 312 34.91 35.79 -138.54
C HIS A 312 34.74 34.38 -137.93
N ALA A 313 33.59 34.05 -137.33
CA ALA A 313 33.43 32.80 -136.58
C ALA A 313 33.36 31.54 -137.47
N ALA A 314 32.97 31.69 -138.74
CA ALA A 314 32.84 30.59 -139.71
C ALA A 314 34.17 29.88 -140.08
N ALA A 315 35.30 30.31 -139.52
CA ALA A 315 36.63 29.75 -139.80
C ALA A 315 37.11 28.68 -138.78
N SER A 316 36.37 28.40 -137.69
CA SER A 316 36.93 27.67 -136.52
C SER A 316 36.50 26.21 -136.33
N ASP A 317 35.52 25.70 -137.08
CA ASP A 317 34.84 24.41 -136.79
C ASP A 317 35.66 23.13 -137.09
N THR A 318 36.92 23.24 -137.53
CA THR A 318 37.71 22.10 -138.02
C THR A 318 38.48 21.32 -136.93
N SER A 319 38.49 21.75 -135.67
CA SER A 319 39.64 21.47 -134.79
C SER A 319 39.58 20.36 -133.71
N ALA A 320 38.43 19.87 -133.23
CA ALA A 320 38.40 19.23 -131.88
C ALA A 320 37.59 17.92 -131.67
N SER A 321 37.39 17.10 -132.70
CA SER A 321 36.62 15.83 -132.63
C SER A 321 37.29 14.65 -131.88
N LEU A 322 38.22 14.88 -130.92
CA LEU A 322 39.29 13.90 -130.62
C LEU A 322 39.44 13.36 -129.17
N ALA A 323 38.56 13.69 -128.20
CA ALA A 323 38.85 13.45 -126.76
C ALA A 323 37.77 12.65 -125.98
N ALA A 324 37.53 11.39 -126.35
CA ALA A 324 36.68 10.45 -125.60
C ALA A 324 37.50 9.36 -124.85
N GLN A 325 36.84 8.60 -123.94
CA GLN A 325 37.24 7.31 -123.29
C GLN A 325 37.99 7.33 -121.92
N ASN A 326 37.36 6.78 -120.86
CA ASN A 326 37.90 5.97 -119.71
C ASN A 326 36.99 6.05 -118.44
N SER A 327 36.08 5.10 -118.16
CA SER A 327 36.29 3.83 -117.39
C SER A 327 36.71 4.05 -115.92
N THR A 328 35.94 3.81 -114.83
CA THR A 328 35.15 2.62 -114.36
C THR A 328 35.99 1.49 -113.72
N ALA A 329 36.31 1.57 -112.41
CA ALA A 329 36.73 0.43 -111.57
C ALA A 329 36.77 0.71 -110.04
N ALA A 330 36.62 -0.37 -109.24
CA ALA A 330 37.10 -0.61 -107.86
C ALA A 330 36.23 -0.29 -106.60
N GLY A 331 35.68 -1.34 -105.99
CA GLY A 331 35.28 -1.45 -104.56
C GLY A 331 35.48 -2.89 -104.06
N ALA A 332 35.76 -3.14 -102.75
CA ALA A 332 36.03 -4.52 -102.25
C ALA A 332 35.98 -4.85 -100.73
N ALA A 333 36.27 -3.95 -99.78
CA ALA A 333 36.90 -4.39 -98.50
C ALA A 333 36.04 -4.27 -97.20
N ALA A 334 35.12 -5.22 -96.92
CA ALA A 334 34.15 -5.08 -95.81
C ALA A 334 33.71 -6.36 -95.03
N THR A 335 34.58 -7.35 -94.75
CA THR A 335 34.09 -8.67 -94.22
C THR A 335 35.06 -9.47 -93.31
N ARG A 336 35.43 -9.00 -92.09
CA ARG A 336 36.37 -9.75 -91.20
C ARG A 336 36.21 -9.66 -89.66
N ALA A 337 35.17 -9.04 -89.09
CA ALA A 337 35.26 -8.54 -87.70
C ALA A 337 34.55 -9.32 -86.57
N GLU A 338 33.76 -10.38 -86.83
CA GLU A 338 32.67 -10.77 -85.90
C GLU A 338 32.87 -12.00 -84.96
N ASP A 339 33.88 -12.86 -85.12
CA ASP A 339 33.87 -14.21 -84.50
C ASP A 339 34.42 -14.38 -83.05
N ALA A 340 34.99 -13.37 -82.41
CA ALA A 340 35.94 -13.59 -81.29
C ALA A 340 35.38 -13.81 -79.87
N ALA A 341 34.12 -13.46 -79.56
CA ALA A 341 33.72 -13.15 -78.17
C ALA A 341 33.19 -14.33 -77.30
N LYS A 342 32.93 -15.51 -77.87
CA LYS A 342 31.96 -16.48 -77.30
C LYS A 342 32.52 -17.54 -76.32
N ARG A 343 33.57 -17.26 -75.53
CA ARG A 343 34.40 -18.31 -74.89
C ARG A 343 34.75 -18.15 -73.40
N ALA A 344 34.05 -17.29 -72.66
CA ALA A 344 34.47 -16.85 -71.32
C ALA A 344 33.60 -17.31 -70.13
N GLU A 345 32.47 -17.99 -70.35
CA GLU A 345 31.43 -18.14 -69.31
C GLU A 345 31.49 -19.46 -68.48
N ASP A 346 32.24 -20.48 -68.89
CA ASP A 346 32.07 -21.88 -68.39
C ASP A 346 32.85 -22.30 -67.11
N ILE A 347 33.61 -21.43 -66.44
CA ILE A 347 34.62 -21.87 -65.42
C ILE A 347 34.21 -21.64 -63.94
N ALA A 348 33.17 -20.85 -63.65
CA ALA A 348 32.95 -20.31 -62.29
C ALA A 348 32.21 -21.21 -61.26
N ASP A 349 31.67 -22.38 -61.65
CA ASP A 349 30.48 -22.96 -61.01
C ASP A 349 30.70 -24.15 -60.03
N VAL A 350 31.83 -24.23 -59.29
CA VAL A 350 32.35 -25.55 -58.84
C VAL A 350 32.64 -25.81 -57.32
N ILE A 351 32.96 -24.83 -56.45
CA ILE A 351 33.58 -25.15 -55.11
C ILE A 351 33.05 -24.32 -53.91
N SER A 352 32.64 -25.01 -52.82
CA SER A 352 32.19 -24.43 -51.51
C SER A 352 32.46 -25.39 -50.31
N LEU A 353 32.67 -24.91 -49.07
CA LEU A 353 32.95 -25.71 -47.83
C LEU A 353 32.46 -25.07 -46.49
N GLU A 354 32.24 -25.88 -45.42
CA GLU A 354 31.66 -25.51 -44.08
C GLU A 354 32.23 -26.30 -42.85
N ASP A 355 31.77 -25.98 -41.61
CA ASP A 355 32.20 -26.48 -40.28
C ASP A 355 31.52 -27.78 -39.74
N ALA A 356 32.04 -28.33 -38.61
CA ALA A 356 31.62 -29.62 -38.02
C ALA A 356 30.45 -29.55 -37.01
N SER A 357 29.67 -30.64 -36.95
CA SER A 357 28.73 -30.95 -35.87
C SER A 357 28.68 -32.46 -35.60
N LEU A 358 27.88 -32.91 -34.62
CA LEU A 358 27.71 -34.34 -34.30
C LEU A 358 27.15 -35.19 -35.45
N THR A 359 26.68 -34.58 -36.55
CA THR A 359 26.18 -35.28 -37.75
C THR A 359 26.71 -34.74 -39.08
N LYS A 360 27.56 -33.70 -39.08
CA LYS A 360 28.14 -33.06 -40.28
C LYS A 360 29.65 -32.93 -40.13
N LYS A 361 30.45 -33.30 -41.14
CA LYS A 361 31.93 -33.28 -41.05
C LYS A 361 32.51 -31.90 -41.38
N GLY A 362 33.46 -31.45 -40.55
CA GLY A 362 34.23 -30.20 -40.64
C GLY A 362 35.39 -30.22 -39.61
N ILE A 363 35.70 -29.11 -38.93
CA ILE A 363 36.91 -28.95 -38.08
C ILE A 363 36.57 -28.75 -36.57
N VAL A 364 37.38 -29.26 -35.61
CA VAL A 364 37.08 -29.29 -34.14
C VAL A 364 38.35 -29.03 -33.27
N LYS A 365 38.18 -28.55 -32.00
CA LYS A 365 39.25 -28.26 -30.99
C LYS A 365 39.04 -28.99 -29.63
N LEU A 366 40.10 -29.15 -28.81
CA LEU A 366 40.14 -29.99 -27.58
C LEU A 366 40.70 -29.26 -26.32
N SER A 367 40.39 -29.73 -25.10
CA SER A 367 40.85 -29.18 -23.79
C SER A 367 41.25 -30.27 -22.77
N SER A 368 42.15 -29.97 -21.82
CA SER A 368 42.69 -30.95 -20.83
C SER A 368 42.68 -30.49 -19.35
N ALA A 369 41.93 -29.45 -19.01
CA ALA A 369 41.76 -29.03 -17.62
C ALA A 369 40.73 -29.92 -16.88
N THR A 370 40.94 -30.16 -15.58
CA THR A 370 40.04 -30.95 -14.72
C THR A 370 38.82 -30.16 -14.21
N ASP A 371 38.78 -28.89 -14.56
CA ASP A 371 37.91 -27.80 -14.10
C ASP A 371 37.52 -26.88 -15.28
N SER A 372 37.18 -27.47 -16.43
CA SER A 372 36.91 -26.74 -17.69
C SER A 372 35.43 -26.39 -17.90
N ASP A 373 35.12 -25.09 -18.00
CA ASP A 373 33.76 -24.55 -18.16
C ASP A 373 33.21 -24.56 -19.61
N SER A 374 34.02 -24.94 -20.60
CA SER A 374 33.73 -24.71 -22.03
C SER A 374 32.97 -25.85 -22.73
N GLU A 375 31.78 -25.59 -23.26
CA GLU A 375 30.98 -26.56 -24.05
C GLU A 375 31.43 -26.74 -25.51
N ALA A 376 32.21 -25.81 -26.08
CA ALA A 376 32.65 -25.87 -27.49
C ALA A 376 33.98 -26.64 -27.69
N LEU A 377 34.53 -27.25 -26.64
CA LEU A 377 35.82 -27.95 -26.65
C LEU A 377 35.64 -29.33 -26.01
N ALA A 378 36.06 -30.40 -26.69
CA ALA A 378 35.97 -31.74 -26.10
C ALA A 378 37.10 -31.99 -25.08
N ALA A 379 36.74 -32.52 -23.90
CA ALA A 379 37.67 -32.86 -22.83
C ALA A 379 38.56 -34.07 -23.19
N THR A 380 39.83 -34.07 -22.76
CA THR A 380 40.73 -35.20 -22.98
C THR A 380 40.60 -36.28 -21.90
N PRO A 381 40.91 -37.56 -22.22
CA PRO A 381 40.91 -38.66 -21.25
C PRO A 381 41.77 -38.42 -20.00
N LYS A 382 42.79 -37.56 -20.08
CA LYS A 382 43.66 -37.20 -18.95
C LYS A 382 42.90 -36.47 -17.84
N ALA A 383 41.98 -35.57 -18.20
CA ALA A 383 41.16 -34.85 -17.22
C ALA A 383 40.16 -35.79 -16.53
N VAL A 384 39.55 -36.71 -17.28
CA VAL A 384 38.57 -37.67 -16.76
C VAL A 384 39.20 -38.68 -15.80
N HIS A 385 40.41 -39.18 -16.10
CA HIS A 385 41.09 -40.16 -15.24
C HIS A 385 41.47 -39.58 -13.87
N ALA A 386 41.98 -38.34 -13.84
CA ALA A 386 42.42 -37.69 -12.60
C ALA A 386 41.28 -37.46 -11.60
N VAL A 387 40.04 -37.29 -12.08
CA VAL A 387 38.85 -37.11 -11.21
C VAL A 387 38.37 -38.43 -10.60
N MET A 388 38.54 -39.57 -11.29
CA MET A 388 38.06 -40.86 -10.78
C MET A 388 38.96 -41.48 -9.69
N ASP A 389 40.27 -41.25 -9.74
CA ASP A 389 41.21 -41.83 -8.78
C ASP A 389 41.00 -41.29 -7.35
N GLU A 390 40.64 -40.01 -7.20
CA GLU A 390 40.38 -39.36 -5.91
C GLU A 390 39.11 -39.92 -5.22
N VAL A 391 38.05 -40.18 -6.01
CA VAL A 391 36.72 -40.59 -5.52
C VAL A 391 36.72 -42.01 -4.94
N GLN A 392 37.63 -42.89 -5.38
CA GLN A 392 37.65 -44.31 -4.98
C GLN A 392 38.35 -44.59 -3.63
N THR A 393 38.77 -43.56 -2.88
CA THR A 393 39.53 -43.72 -1.61
C THR A 393 38.71 -43.49 -0.32
N LYS A 394 37.41 -43.21 -0.42
CA LYS A 394 36.54 -42.89 0.74
C LYS A 394 35.57 -44.04 1.08
N ALA A 395 35.38 -44.32 2.37
CA ALA A 395 34.36 -45.25 2.84
C ALA A 395 32.96 -44.57 2.89
N PRO A 396 31.84 -45.33 2.79
CA PRO A 396 30.49 -44.78 2.89
C PRO A 396 30.24 -44.10 4.25
N LEU A 397 29.49 -42.99 4.23
CA LEU A 397 29.30 -42.14 5.41
C LEU A 397 28.34 -42.73 6.47
N ASP A 398 27.54 -43.73 6.12
CA ASP A 398 26.63 -44.45 7.02
C ASP A 398 26.98 -45.95 7.11
N SER A 399 27.15 -46.45 8.33
CA SER A 399 27.35 -47.87 8.69
C SER A 399 28.39 -48.66 7.87
N PRO A 400 29.69 -48.35 7.96
CA PRO A 400 30.73 -49.19 7.40
C PRO A 400 30.79 -50.57 8.08
N ALA A 401 30.81 -51.64 7.29
CA ALA A 401 30.94 -53.00 7.82
C ALA A 401 32.37 -53.28 8.29
N PHE A 402 32.56 -53.46 9.60
CA PHE A 402 33.85 -53.84 10.16
C PHE A 402 34.18 -55.31 9.87
N THR A 403 35.35 -55.57 9.30
CA THR A 403 35.91 -56.92 9.14
C THR A 403 37.30 -56.98 9.79
N GLY A 404 37.66 -58.13 10.37
CA GLY A 404 38.87 -58.30 11.19
C GLY A 404 38.62 -58.12 12.70
N THR A 405 39.66 -57.77 13.44
CA THR A 405 39.64 -57.57 14.92
C THR A 405 39.93 -56.10 15.28
N PRO A 406 38.96 -55.18 15.11
CA PRO A 406 39.14 -53.78 15.50
C PRO A 406 39.19 -53.64 17.03
N THR A 407 40.20 -52.95 17.54
CA THR A 407 40.35 -52.66 18.98
C THR A 407 39.65 -51.36 19.36
N THR A 408 38.70 -51.40 20.31
CA THR A 408 37.99 -50.24 20.85
C THR A 408 38.28 -50.01 22.35
N PRO A 409 38.29 -48.77 22.86
CA PRO A 409 38.51 -48.49 24.29
C PRO A 409 37.35 -48.98 25.19
N THR A 410 37.64 -49.41 26.43
CA THR A 410 36.64 -49.77 27.44
C THR A 410 35.84 -48.53 27.89
N PRO A 411 34.49 -48.53 27.81
CA PRO A 411 33.67 -47.42 28.33
C PRO A 411 33.74 -47.28 29.86
N PRO A 412 33.61 -46.05 30.41
CA PRO A 412 33.50 -45.83 31.86
C PRO A 412 32.16 -46.35 32.42
N ASP A 413 32.15 -46.64 33.73
CA ASP A 413 31.06 -47.32 34.45
C ASP A 413 29.67 -46.61 34.37
N ASP A 414 29.62 -45.35 33.93
CA ASP A 414 28.44 -44.49 33.86
C ASP A 414 27.95 -44.20 32.42
N ALA A 415 28.52 -44.83 31.40
CA ALA A 415 28.22 -44.56 29.99
C ALA A 415 26.75 -44.78 29.59
N LYS A 416 26.19 -43.86 28.79
CA LYS A 416 24.76 -43.83 28.38
C LYS A 416 24.50 -43.68 26.86
N GLY A 417 25.50 -43.92 26.02
CA GLY A 417 25.43 -43.66 24.57
C GLY A 417 25.51 -44.90 23.67
N LEU A 418 25.48 -44.68 22.35
CA LEU A 418 25.61 -45.72 21.30
C LEU A 418 27.05 -46.25 21.13
N GLN A 419 27.84 -46.33 22.21
CA GLN A 419 29.20 -46.87 22.15
C GLN A 419 29.19 -48.40 22.06
N THR A 420 30.13 -48.99 21.32
CA THR A 420 30.29 -50.45 21.21
C THR A 420 30.81 -51.03 22.54
N ALA A 421 29.92 -51.62 23.34
CA ALA A 421 30.28 -52.23 24.61
C ALA A 421 31.24 -53.41 24.44
N ASN A 422 32.27 -53.49 25.31
CA ASN A 422 33.23 -54.59 25.31
C ASN A 422 33.01 -55.56 26.48
N ALA A 423 33.71 -56.70 26.46
CA ALA A 423 33.50 -57.81 27.41
C ALA A 423 33.89 -57.50 28.87
N GLU A 424 34.60 -56.40 29.13
CA GLU A 424 35.01 -55.98 30.47
C GLU A 424 33.88 -55.23 31.20
N PHE A 425 33.22 -54.32 30.50
CA PHE A 425 32.11 -53.50 31.00
C PHE A 425 30.92 -54.34 31.51
N VAL A 426 30.51 -55.36 30.76
CA VAL A 426 29.30 -56.17 31.06
C VAL A 426 29.43 -57.01 32.34
N ARG A 427 30.62 -57.51 32.68
CA ARG A 427 30.83 -58.34 33.88
C ARG A 427 30.67 -57.55 35.19
N LYS A 428 30.90 -56.24 35.18
CA LYS A 428 30.92 -55.39 36.38
C LYS A 428 29.51 -55.17 36.95
N LEU A 429 28.52 -54.94 36.07
CA LEU A 429 27.15 -54.58 36.46
C LEU A 429 26.38 -55.74 37.12
N ILE A 430 26.68 -56.99 36.75
CA ILE A 430 25.97 -58.18 37.27
C ILE A 430 26.31 -58.44 38.75
N ALA A 431 27.51 -58.07 39.20
CA ALA A 431 27.96 -58.29 40.58
C ALA A 431 27.24 -57.41 41.62
N ALA A 432 26.67 -56.27 41.22
CA ALA A 432 26.07 -55.30 42.14
C ALA A 432 24.65 -55.69 42.63
N LEU A 433 23.99 -56.67 41.99
CA LEU A 433 22.56 -56.96 42.21
C LEU A 433 22.29 -58.01 43.31
N VAL A 434 23.31 -58.74 43.78
CA VAL A 434 23.13 -60.03 44.51
C VAL A 434 23.46 -59.93 46.02
N GLY A 435 23.74 -58.74 46.56
CA GLY A 435 24.56 -58.61 47.77
C GLY A 435 23.92 -58.39 49.16
N SER A 436 22.60 -58.25 49.37
CA SER A 436 22.12 -57.59 50.61
C SER A 436 20.76 -57.98 51.23
N VAL A 437 20.49 -59.27 51.49
CA VAL A 437 19.67 -59.78 52.64
C VAL A 437 20.04 -61.25 52.88
N PRO A 438 20.24 -61.73 54.13
CA PRO A 438 19.14 -61.96 55.08
C PRO A 438 19.47 -61.84 56.60
N GLU A 439 18.43 -61.76 57.44
CA GLU A 439 18.15 -62.67 58.59
C GLU A 439 16.96 -62.12 59.40
N SER A 440 15.91 -62.93 59.55
CA SER A 440 14.62 -62.49 60.12
C SER A 440 14.18 -63.40 61.28
N LEU A 441 14.59 -63.08 62.50
CA LEU A 441 14.22 -63.83 63.72
C LEU A 441 14.53 -63.06 65.02
N ASP A 442 13.68 -62.08 65.40
CA ASP A 442 13.14 -61.87 66.78
C ASP A 442 12.23 -60.62 66.86
N THR A 443 11.02 -60.69 66.31
CA THR A 443 10.08 -59.55 66.28
C THR A 443 9.33 -59.30 67.59
N LEU A 444 9.43 -60.18 68.60
CA LEU A 444 8.70 -60.02 69.86
C LEU A 444 9.53 -59.33 70.94
N GLN A 445 10.85 -59.59 70.99
CA GLN A 445 11.75 -58.84 71.87
C GLN A 445 11.89 -57.38 71.40
N GLU A 446 12.04 -57.14 70.10
CA GLU A 446 12.11 -55.80 69.52
C GLU A 446 10.86 -54.95 69.84
N LEU A 447 9.65 -55.54 69.84
CA LEU A 447 8.42 -54.83 70.18
C LEU A 447 8.33 -54.45 71.67
N ALA A 448 8.82 -55.31 72.57
CA ALA A 448 8.79 -55.04 74.01
C ALA A 448 9.75 -53.89 74.38
N ASP A 449 10.97 -53.91 73.83
CA ASP A 449 11.96 -52.87 74.09
C ASP A 449 11.61 -51.54 73.37
N ALA A 450 11.01 -51.58 72.18
CA ALA A 450 10.56 -50.38 71.46
C ALA A 450 9.42 -49.62 72.16
N LEU A 451 8.58 -50.30 72.96
CA LEU A 451 7.54 -49.69 73.78
C LEU A 451 8.02 -49.25 75.17
N GLY A 452 9.32 -49.45 75.49
CA GLY A 452 9.97 -48.92 76.69
C GLY A 452 9.45 -49.48 78.02
N ASN A 453 8.72 -50.60 78.01
CA ASN A 453 8.08 -51.20 79.18
C ASN A 453 7.18 -50.25 80.02
N ASP A 454 6.53 -49.24 79.40
CA ASP A 454 5.64 -48.30 80.10
C ASP A 454 4.27 -48.95 80.46
N PRO A 455 3.95 -49.18 81.75
CA PRO A 455 2.67 -49.78 82.15
C PRO A 455 1.46 -48.85 81.91
N ASN A 456 1.68 -47.55 81.71
CA ASN A 456 0.66 -46.53 81.54
C ASN A 456 0.68 -45.90 80.13
N PHE A 457 1.21 -46.63 79.15
CA PHE A 457 1.40 -46.18 77.76
C PHE A 457 0.25 -45.34 77.19
N ALA A 458 -1.01 -45.77 77.39
CA ALA A 458 -2.19 -45.04 76.94
C ALA A 458 -2.28 -43.61 77.51
N THR A 459 -2.02 -43.42 78.80
CA THR A 459 -2.01 -42.11 79.47
C THR A 459 -0.82 -41.26 79.02
N THR A 460 0.36 -41.87 78.86
CA THR A 460 1.57 -41.21 78.34
C THR A 460 1.36 -40.68 76.92
N VAL A 461 0.70 -41.46 76.04
CA VAL A 461 0.34 -41.04 74.69
C VAL A 461 -0.73 -39.95 74.71
N LEU A 462 -1.79 -40.07 75.53
CA LEU A 462 -2.86 -39.08 75.61
C LEU A 462 -2.35 -37.69 76.01
N ASN A 463 -1.49 -37.64 77.04
CA ASN A 463 -0.89 -36.38 77.53
C ASN A 463 0.07 -35.76 76.51
N LYS A 464 0.82 -36.57 75.75
CA LYS A 464 1.67 -36.09 74.64
C LYS A 464 0.85 -35.59 73.45
N LEU A 465 -0.37 -36.10 73.24
CA LEU A 465 -1.27 -35.65 72.19
C LEU A 465 -2.01 -34.36 72.58
N ALA A 466 -2.45 -34.25 73.84
CA ALA A 466 -3.12 -33.05 74.37
C ALA A 466 -2.22 -31.80 74.41
N GLY A 467 -0.90 -31.98 74.53
CA GLY A 467 0.09 -30.88 74.49
C GLY A 467 0.52 -30.43 73.09
N LYS A 468 0.01 -31.06 72.01
CA LYS A 468 0.38 -30.72 70.63
C LYS A 468 -0.60 -29.70 70.03
N GLN A 469 -0.26 -28.42 70.15
CA GLN A 469 -0.69 -27.44 69.14
C GLN A 469 -0.14 -27.90 67.77
N PRO A 470 -0.82 -27.64 66.64
CA PRO A 470 -0.32 -28.07 65.33
C PRO A 470 1.05 -27.45 65.06
N LEU A 471 2.02 -28.26 64.63
CA LEU A 471 3.37 -27.80 64.25
C LEU A 471 3.41 -26.97 62.95
N ASP A 472 2.24 -26.58 62.45
CA ASP A 472 2.07 -25.73 61.28
C ASP A 472 1.99 -24.27 61.73
N GLU A 473 2.94 -23.45 61.26
CA GLU A 473 3.02 -22.03 61.60
C GLU A 473 1.78 -21.26 61.15
N THR A 474 1.16 -21.67 60.03
CA THR A 474 -0.04 -21.01 59.50
C THR A 474 -1.26 -21.27 60.39
N LEU A 475 -1.48 -22.52 60.81
CA LEU A 475 -2.58 -22.89 61.69
C LEU A 475 -2.39 -22.34 63.12
N THR A 476 -1.13 -22.21 63.57
CA THR A 476 -0.79 -21.51 64.81
C THR A 476 -1.10 -20.02 64.72
N ALA A 477 -0.73 -19.35 63.63
CA ALA A 477 -0.98 -17.93 63.43
C ALA A 477 -2.46 -17.58 63.17
N LEU A 478 -3.24 -18.51 62.59
CA LEU A 478 -4.68 -18.36 62.38
C LEU A 478 -5.50 -18.61 63.66
N SER A 479 -4.99 -19.40 64.62
CA SER A 479 -5.69 -19.74 65.85
C SER A 479 -6.01 -18.50 66.70
N GLY A 480 -7.28 -18.32 67.08
CA GLY A 480 -7.73 -17.21 67.92
C GLY A 480 -7.87 -15.85 67.24
N LYS A 481 -7.60 -15.73 65.93
CA LYS A 481 -7.88 -14.50 65.17
C LYS A 481 -9.39 -14.32 64.92
N ASN A 482 -9.87 -13.09 65.07
CA ASN A 482 -11.20 -12.67 64.62
C ASN A 482 -11.19 -12.34 63.11
N VAL A 483 -12.34 -11.98 62.54
CA VAL A 483 -12.49 -11.69 61.10
C VAL A 483 -11.50 -10.61 60.60
N ASP A 484 -11.33 -9.51 61.33
CA ASP A 484 -10.36 -8.46 60.96
C ASP A 484 -8.91 -8.98 61.01
N GLY A 485 -8.53 -9.70 62.08
CA GLY A 485 -7.21 -10.28 62.22
C GLY A 485 -6.90 -11.36 61.18
N LEU A 486 -7.92 -12.04 60.65
CA LEU A 486 -7.82 -12.99 59.54
C LEU A 486 -7.56 -12.24 58.21
N ILE A 487 -8.33 -11.17 57.94
CA ILE A 487 -8.19 -10.31 56.75
C ILE A 487 -6.80 -9.65 56.69
N GLU A 488 -6.26 -9.26 57.84
CA GLU A 488 -4.90 -8.74 57.97
C GLU A 488 -3.85 -9.84 57.70
N TYR A 489 -4.01 -11.03 58.28
CA TYR A 489 -3.08 -12.15 58.10
C TYR A 489 -2.92 -12.59 56.64
N ILE A 490 -4.02 -12.60 55.87
CA ILE A 490 -4.03 -12.94 54.45
C ILE A 490 -3.77 -11.73 53.53
N GLY A 491 -3.45 -10.55 54.09
CA GLY A 491 -3.12 -9.33 53.33
C GLY A 491 -4.28 -8.72 52.53
N LEU A 492 -5.52 -9.18 52.69
CA LEU A 492 -6.65 -8.77 51.86
C LEU A 492 -7.29 -7.43 52.26
N ARG A 493 -6.85 -6.77 53.34
CA ARG A 493 -7.40 -5.48 53.80
C ARG A 493 -7.41 -4.43 52.68
N GLU A 494 -6.29 -4.25 52.00
CA GLU A 494 -6.16 -3.28 50.90
C GLU A 494 -6.97 -3.71 49.66
N THR A 495 -7.04 -5.01 49.37
CA THR A 495 -7.86 -5.56 48.28
C THR A 495 -9.35 -5.32 48.50
N ILE A 496 -9.84 -5.50 49.73
CA ILE A 496 -11.24 -5.26 50.12
C ILE A 496 -11.56 -3.76 50.02
N ASN A 497 -10.67 -2.89 50.52
CA ASN A 497 -10.83 -1.44 50.40
C ASN A 497 -10.91 -0.97 48.94
N ARG A 498 -10.07 -1.52 48.06
CA ARG A 498 -10.09 -1.22 46.62
C ARG A 498 -11.33 -1.78 45.92
N ALA A 499 -11.79 -2.98 46.30
CA ALA A 499 -13.02 -3.57 45.77
C ALA A 499 -14.27 -2.76 46.15
N ALA A 500 -14.32 -2.20 47.36
CA ALA A 500 -15.43 -1.36 47.81
C ALA A 500 -15.57 -0.03 47.04
N GLY A 501 -14.51 0.43 46.38
CA GLY A 501 -14.51 1.63 45.50
C GLY A 501 -14.49 1.32 44.00
N ALA A 502 -14.62 0.05 43.60
CA ALA A 502 -14.62 -0.35 42.20
C ALA A 502 -16.01 -0.22 41.56
N MET A 503 -16.06 0.06 40.25
CA MET A 503 -17.31 0.15 39.51
C MET A 503 -18.10 -1.18 39.53
N GLN A 504 -19.38 -1.10 39.85
CA GLN A 504 -20.28 -2.25 39.90
C GLN A 504 -20.69 -2.67 38.48
N LYS A 505 -20.12 -3.78 38.01
CA LYS A 505 -20.27 -4.29 36.64
C LYS A 505 -21.73 -4.57 36.26
N ASP A 506 -22.51 -5.08 37.20
CA ASP A 506 -23.95 -5.36 37.05
C ASP A 506 -24.79 -4.07 36.95
N GLN A 507 -24.34 -2.97 37.56
CA GLN A 507 -24.98 -1.65 37.40
C GLN A 507 -24.62 -0.93 36.10
N ASN A 508 -23.65 -1.42 35.31
CA ASN A 508 -23.20 -0.80 34.06
C ASN A 508 -22.88 0.70 34.17
N GLY A 509 -22.28 1.14 35.29
CA GLY A 509 -21.98 2.55 35.56
C GLY A 509 -23.15 3.34 36.17
N GLY A 510 -24.22 2.66 36.61
CA GLY A 510 -25.31 3.23 37.40
C GLY A 510 -24.84 3.81 38.75
N ASP A 511 -23.78 3.23 39.30
CA ASP A 511 -23.09 3.56 40.55
C ASP A 511 -22.15 4.78 40.45
N ILE A 512 -21.83 5.23 39.24
CA ILE A 512 -21.01 6.44 39.01
C ILE A 512 -21.84 7.68 39.43
N PRO A 513 -21.43 8.45 40.46
CA PRO A 513 -22.24 9.56 40.99
C PRO A 513 -22.47 10.69 39.99
N ASP A 514 -21.46 10.98 39.15
CA ASP A 514 -21.53 11.90 38.03
C ASP A 514 -20.97 11.23 36.77
N ARG A 515 -21.87 10.65 35.97
CA ARG A 515 -21.54 10.03 34.68
C ARG A 515 -21.02 11.04 33.65
N GLY A 516 -21.39 12.31 33.76
CA GLY A 516 -20.93 13.37 32.86
C GLY A 516 -19.46 13.67 33.11
N LEU A 517 -19.11 14.04 34.34
CA LEU A 517 -17.73 14.28 34.77
C LEU A 517 -16.84 13.04 34.60
N PHE A 518 -17.37 11.84 34.85
CA PHE A 518 -16.65 10.60 34.57
C PHE A 518 -16.28 10.46 33.08
N ALA A 519 -17.25 10.65 32.17
CA ALA A 519 -17.02 10.60 30.73
C ALA A 519 -15.99 11.66 30.25
N GLN A 520 -16.01 12.86 30.85
CA GLN A 520 -15.00 13.90 30.59
C GLN A 520 -13.60 13.45 31.02
N ASN A 521 -13.45 12.97 32.26
CA ASN A 521 -12.16 12.58 32.84
C ASN A 521 -11.49 11.40 32.11
N ILE A 522 -12.27 10.45 31.59
CA ILE A 522 -11.73 9.32 30.80
C ILE A 522 -11.59 9.61 29.30
N GLY A 523 -12.00 10.81 28.85
CA GLY A 523 -12.01 11.19 27.43
C GLY A 523 -12.97 10.38 26.56
N ALA A 524 -14.08 9.89 27.12
CA ALA A 524 -15.08 9.15 26.37
C ALA A 524 -15.90 10.06 25.46
N ALA A 525 -16.19 9.57 24.26
CA ALA A 525 -17.08 10.22 23.30
C ALA A 525 -18.51 10.30 23.85
N LEU A 526 -19.03 11.52 24.06
CA LEU A 526 -20.42 11.72 24.47
C LEU A 526 -21.32 11.89 23.24
N ALA A 527 -22.23 10.94 23.04
CA ALA A 527 -23.30 11.06 22.04
C ALA A 527 -24.58 11.61 22.69
N PHE A 528 -25.00 12.81 22.30
CA PHE A 528 -26.14 13.50 22.94
C PHE A 528 -27.49 12.87 22.54
N SER A 529 -27.75 12.73 21.23
CA SER A 529 -28.90 12.00 20.67
C SER A 529 -28.77 11.85 19.15
N GLY A 530 -29.44 10.83 18.59
CA GLY A 530 -29.48 10.52 17.16
C GLY A 530 -30.54 11.27 16.34
N GLY A 531 -31.28 12.21 16.94
CA GLY A 531 -32.35 12.96 16.27
C GLY A 531 -32.74 14.25 17.01
N VAL A 532 -31.76 15.11 17.28
CA VAL A 532 -31.94 16.41 17.97
C VAL A 532 -32.61 17.43 17.05
N SER A 533 -33.50 18.28 17.57
CA SER A 533 -33.94 19.49 16.85
C SER A 533 -32.92 20.60 17.06
N ILE A 534 -31.98 20.77 16.13
CA ILE A 534 -30.86 21.69 16.27
C ILE A 534 -31.34 23.13 16.03
N GLY A 535 -31.79 23.77 17.11
CA GLY A 535 -32.27 25.16 17.15
C GLY A 535 -33.79 25.36 17.08
N GLU A 536 -34.58 24.28 17.03
CA GLU A 536 -36.05 24.23 17.18
C GLU A 536 -36.92 24.98 16.15
N ASP A 537 -36.32 25.77 15.25
CA ASP A 537 -36.99 26.34 14.08
C ASP A 537 -36.05 26.38 12.84
N SER A 538 -36.55 26.83 11.68
CA SER A 538 -35.84 26.84 10.40
C SER A 538 -35.14 28.16 10.01
N SER A 539 -35.08 29.14 10.91
CA SER A 539 -34.39 30.41 10.69
C SER A 539 -32.88 30.20 10.46
N PRO A 540 -32.18 31.12 9.76
CA PRO A 540 -30.74 31.02 9.63
C PRO A 540 -30.02 31.25 10.98
N TRP A 541 -28.85 30.65 11.13
CA TRP A 541 -27.89 30.93 12.20
C TRP A 541 -26.59 31.50 11.64
N THR A 542 -25.95 32.35 12.42
CA THR A 542 -24.52 32.64 12.27
C THR A 542 -23.69 31.51 12.89
N THR A 543 -22.40 31.48 12.57
CA THR A 543 -21.43 30.57 13.16
C THR A 543 -21.33 30.78 14.67
N ALA A 544 -21.48 32.04 15.14
CA ALA A 544 -21.51 32.37 16.56
C ALA A 544 -22.74 31.77 17.27
N ASP A 545 -23.94 31.86 16.66
CA ASP A 545 -25.16 31.28 17.23
C ASP A 545 -25.05 29.76 17.36
N PHE A 546 -24.48 29.09 16.35
CA PHE A 546 -24.26 27.65 16.37
C PHE A 546 -23.24 27.22 17.44
N ILE A 547 -22.16 27.97 17.62
CA ILE A 547 -21.15 27.74 18.67
C ILE A 547 -21.77 27.93 20.06
N ALA A 548 -22.56 28.98 20.28
CA ALA A 548 -23.28 29.21 21.53
C ALA A 548 -24.31 28.10 21.82
N TRP A 549 -24.99 27.59 20.79
CA TRP A 549 -25.87 26.42 20.94
C TRP A 549 -25.08 25.18 21.38
N LEU A 550 -23.95 24.87 20.75
CA LEU A 550 -23.07 23.76 21.14
C LEU A 550 -22.56 23.90 22.58
N GLU A 551 -22.20 25.11 23.00
CA GLU A 551 -21.78 25.42 24.37
C GLU A 551 -22.88 25.14 25.39
N SER A 552 -24.11 25.59 25.12
CA SER A 552 -25.28 25.32 25.99
C SER A 552 -25.65 23.84 26.09
N HIS A 553 -25.22 23.01 25.11
CA HIS A 553 -25.37 21.55 25.12
C HIS A 553 -24.15 20.82 25.74
N GLY A 554 -23.20 21.59 26.31
CA GLY A 554 -22.01 21.07 26.97
C GLY A 554 -20.96 20.50 26.03
N ALA A 555 -21.04 20.75 24.71
CA ALA A 555 -20.17 20.11 23.72
C ALA A 555 -18.68 20.39 23.95
N PHE A 556 -18.34 21.57 24.48
CA PHE A 556 -16.96 21.99 24.76
C PHE A 556 -16.42 21.52 26.11
N ASN A 557 -17.23 20.82 26.92
CA ASN A 557 -16.81 20.25 28.19
C ASN A 557 -16.22 18.84 28.04
N HIS A 558 -16.33 18.23 26.85
CA HIS A 558 -15.88 16.87 26.55
C HIS A 558 -14.80 16.89 25.47
N PRO A 559 -13.74 16.05 25.56
CA PRO A 559 -12.73 15.95 24.49
C PRO A 559 -13.32 15.53 23.13
N TYR A 560 -14.45 14.81 23.16
CA TYR A 560 -15.24 14.45 21.98
C TYR A 560 -16.73 14.45 22.33
N TRP A 561 -17.53 15.20 21.56
CA TRP A 561 -18.98 15.27 21.65
C TRP A 561 -19.59 15.11 20.26
N MET A 562 -20.74 14.44 20.15
CA MET A 562 -21.45 14.34 18.88
C MET A 562 -22.97 14.30 19.05
N CYS A 563 -23.68 14.77 18.02
CA CYS A 563 -25.11 14.59 17.87
C CYS A 563 -25.49 14.39 16.40
N ARG A 564 -26.74 13.97 16.17
CA ARG A 564 -27.34 13.99 14.84
C ARG A 564 -28.62 14.80 14.85
N GLY A 565 -28.74 15.73 13.90
CA GLY A 565 -29.96 16.49 13.68
C GLY A 565 -31.11 15.60 13.21
N SER A 566 -32.33 15.92 13.62
CA SER A 566 -33.54 15.25 13.15
C SER A 566 -33.78 15.58 11.66
N TRP A 567 -34.54 14.76 10.95
CA TRP A 567 -34.89 15.02 9.54
C TRP A 567 -35.88 16.19 9.34
N SER A 568 -36.31 16.86 10.41
CA SER A 568 -37.27 17.95 10.32
C SER A 568 -36.58 19.25 9.92
N TYR A 569 -36.65 19.61 8.63
CA TYR A 569 -36.19 20.91 8.12
C TYR A 569 -36.89 22.12 8.77
N ALA A 570 -38.04 21.91 9.41
CA ALA A 570 -38.77 22.95 10.15
C ALA A 570 -38.24 23.18 11.58
N LEU A 571 -37.41 22.27 12.12
CA LEU A 571 -36.92 22.28 13.51
C LEU A 571 -35.38 22.27 13.61
N ASN A 572 -34.68 22.40 12.48
CA ASN A 572 -33.23 22.45 12.41
C ASN A 572 -32.80 23.65 11.56
N LYS A 573 -31.81 24.37 12.07
CA LYS A 573 -31.31 25.62 11.47
C LYS A 573 -30.41 25.35 10.26
N THR A 574 -30.14 26.41 9.51
CA THR A 574 -29.09 26.45 8.49
C THR A 574 -28.07 27.53 8.84
N ILE A 575 -26.78 27.18 8.89
CA ILE A 575 -25.69 28.14 9.15
C ILE A 575 -25.31 28.82 7.82
N THR A 576 -25.32 30.15 7.75
CA THR A 576 -25.26 30.89 6.47
C THR A 576 -24.05 31.84 6.29
N ASP A 577 -23.28 32.10 7.33
CA ASP A 577 -22.14 33.04 7.32
C ASP A 577 -20.77 32.37 7.09
N THR A 578 -20.76 31.07 6.77
CA THR A 578 -19.55 30.22 6.76
C THR A 578 -18.51 30.60 5.72
N GLY A 579 -18.88 31.37 4.69
CA GLY A 579 -18.02 31.70 3.54
C GLY A 579 -17.73 30.54 2.58
N CYS A 580 -18.05 29.29 2.95
CA CYS A 580 -17.83 28.09 2.13
C CYS A 580 -19.11 27.32 1.79
N GLY A 581 -20.28 27.92 2.04
CA GLY A 581 -21.60 27.41 1.69
C GLY A 581 -22.48 27.13 2.90
N ASN A 582 -23.79 27.23 2.71
CA ASN A 582 -24.77 27.06 3.79
C ASN A 582 -24.75 25.63 4.34
N ILE A 583 -24.76 25.49 5.67
CA ILE A 583 -24.77 24.19 6.36
C ILE A 583 -26.17 23.93 6.90
N CYS A 584 -26.94 23.05 6.24
CA CYS A 584 -28.24 22.63 6.76
C CYS A 584 -28.03 21.54 7.82
N LEU A 585 -28.56 21.75 9.03
CA LEU A 585 -28.35 20.87 10.18
C LEU A 585 -29.39 19.72 10.26
N ALA A 586 -30.47 19.79 9.48
CA ALA A 586 -31.44 18.70 9.37
C ALA A 586 -30.77 17.41 8.87
N GLY A 587 -30.92 16.30 9.59
CA GLY A 587 -30.30 15.00 9.28
C GLY A 587 -28.76 14.93 9.40
N ALA A 588 -28.10 16.06 9.63
CA ALA A 588 -26.65 16.19 9.67
C ALA A 588 -26.04 15.58 10.94
N VAL A 589 -24.82 15.08 10.83
CA VAL A 589 -24.01 14.68 12.01
C VAL A 589 -23.11 15.86 12.38
N VAL A 590 -23.14 16.25 13.64
CA VAL A 590 -22.26 17.26 14.22
C VAL A 590 -21.31 16.57 15.19
N GLU A 591 -20.01 16.76 14.99
CA GLU A 591 -18.94 16.25 15.85
C GLU A 591 -18.11 17.43 16.34
N VAL A 592 -17.80 17.46 17.63
CA VAL A 592 -16.96 18.48 18.27
C VAL A 592 -15.79 17.76 18.93
N MET A 593 -14.58 18.16 18.57
CA MET A 593 -13.32 17.61 19.06
C MET A 593 -12.52 18.73 19.72
N GLY A 594 -12.08 18.53 20.96
CA GLY A 594 -11.36 19.55 21.74
C GLY A 594 -12.25 20.47 22.57
N PHE A 595 -11.67 21.56 23.07
CA PHE A 595 -12.28 22.47 24.06
C PHE A 595 -12.49 23.87 23.47
N HIS A 596 -13.27 24.74 24.12
CA HIS A 596 -13.68 26.05 23.57
C HIS A 596 -12.51 26.89 22.99
N ASN A 597 -11.33 26.84 23.63
CA ASN A 597 -10.12 27.56 23.23
C ASN A 597 -9.24 26.83 22.19
N ALA A 598 -9.50 25.57 21.87
CA ALA A 598 -8.81 24.79 20.84
C ALA A 598 -9.68 23.61 20.40
N LEU A 599 -10.42 23.78 19.31
CA LEU A 599 -11.40 22.79 18.83
C LEU A 599 -11.50 22.67 17.31
N THR A 600 -12.09 21.55 16.90
CA THR A 600 -12.54 21.28 15.53
C THR A 600 -14.01 20.86 15.59
N ILE A 601 -14.90 21.58 14.89
CA ILE A 601 -16.29 21.15 14.68
C ILE A 601 -16.40 20.59 13.27
N ARG A 602 -16.78 19.33 13.12
CA ARG A 602 -17.12 18.73 11.83
C ARG A 602 -18.63 18.62 11.72
N VAL A 603 -19.19 19.10 10.62
CA VAL A 603 -20.59 18.88 10.25
C VAL A 603 -20.66 18.15 8.93
N THR A 604 -21.22 16.94 8.94
CA THR A 604 -21.46 16.13 7.74
C THR A 604 -22.93 16.23 7.38
N THR A 605 -23.24 16.87 6.25
CA THR A 605 -24.61 17.05 5.79
C THR A 605 -25.16 15.76 5.14
N PRO A 606 -26.48 15.51 5.21
CA PRO A 606 -27.10 14.36 4.54
C PRO A 606 -26.97 14.44 3.01
N THR A 607 -27.25 13.32 2.34
CA THR A 607 -27.19 13.21 0.87
C THR A 607 -28.23 14.04 0.12
N THR A 608 -29.24 14.56 0.81
CA THR A 608 -30.27 15.46 0.27
C THR A 608 -30.57 16.57 1.27
N THR A 609 -30.94 17.76 0.78
CA THR A 609 -31.38 18.90 1.60
C THR A 609 -32.42 19.73 0.85
N SER A 610 -33.35 20.34 1.59
CA SER A 610 -34.36 21.27 1.05
C SER A 610 -34.27 22.68 1.66
N GLY A 611 -33.36 22.91 2.60
CA GLY A 611 -33.21 24.17 3.35
C GLY A 611 -32.17 25.14 2.80
N GLY A 612 -31.82 25.06 1.51
CA GLY A 612 -30.81 25.91 0.88
C GLY A 612 -29.37 25.69 1.37
N GLY A 613 -29.11 24.57 2.04
CA GLY A 613 -27.76 24.10 2.40
C GLY A 613 -27.09 23.30 1.28
N VAL A 614 -25.82 22.92 1.48
CA VAL A 614 -25.10 22.00 0.60
C VAL A 614 -25.27 20.56 1.10
N ALA A 615 -25.83 19.68 0.27
CA ALA A 615 -25.96 18.24 0.55
C ALA A 615 -24.66 17.48 0.19
N SER A 616 -24.50 16.27 0.75
CA SER A 616 -23.34 15.39 0.52
C SER A 616 -21.98 16.05 0.78
N ALA A 617 -21.91 16.94 1.79
CA ALA A 617 -20.73 17.75 2.06
C ALA A 617 -20.25 17.60 3.51
N GLN A 618 -18.94 17.76 3.69
CA GLN A 618 -18.32 17.90 5.00
C GLN A 618 -17.83 19.33 5.19
N PHE A 619 -18.26 19.95 6.28
CA PHE A 619 -17.82 21.26 6.73
C PHE A 619 -17.00 21.09 8.00
N THR A 620 -15.83 21.72 8.06
CA THR A 620 -14.98 21.71 9.24
C THR A 620 -14.69 23.14 9.68
N TYR A 621 -15.13 23.51 10.88
CA TYR A 621 -14.71 24.71 11.58
C TYR A 621 -13.48 24.38 12.42
N ILE A 622 -12.44 25.20 12.34
CA ILE A 622 -11.21 25.03 13.14
C ILE A 622 -10.99 26.30 13.95
N ASN A 623 -10.77 26.14 15.25
CA ASN A 623 -10.27 27.17 16.15
C ASN A 623 -9.03 26.65 16.89
N ASN A 624 -7.87 27.28 16.68
CA ASN A 624 -6.62 26.91 17.33
C ASN A 624 -6.27 27.81 18.54
N GLY A 625 -7.21 28.65 18.98
CA GLY A 625 -7.04 29.54 20.13
C GLY A 625 -6.37 30.87 19.80
N ASP A 626 -5.95 31.55 20.87
CA ASP A 626 -5.45 32.92 20.80
C ASP A 626 -4.31 33.09 19.78
N GLY A 627 -4.49 34.06 18.88
CA GLY A 627 -3.54 34.36 17.79
C GLY A 627 -3.84 33.68 16.45
N TYR A 628 -4.81 32.77 16.38
CA TYR A 628 -5.29 32.18 15.13
C TYR A 628 -6.67 32.71 14.75
N SER A 629 -6.89 32.99 13.46
CA SER A 629 -8.23 33.30 12.94
C SER A 629 -9.00 32.00 12.75
N PRO A 630 -10.10 31.75 13.50
CA PRO A 630 -10.91 30.57 13.29
C PRO A 630 -11.74 30.70 12.02
N GLY A 631 -12.12 29.58 11.42
CA GLY A 631 -12.89 29.61 10.18
C GLY A 631 -13.39 28.25 9.70
N TRP A 632 -14.40 28.30 8.83
CA TRP A 632 -14.91 27.13 8.13
C TRP A 632 -14.13 26.82 6.87
N ARG A 633 -13.97 25.53 6.59
CA ARG A 633 -13.62 24.97 5.29
C ARG A 633 -14.64 23.92 4.90
N ARG A 634 -15.01 23.86 3.62
CA ARG A 634 -15.80 22.76 3.05
C ARG A 634 -14.88 21.83 2.28
N GLU A 635 -15.09 20.53 2.40
CA GLU A 635 -14.45 19.54 1.52
C GLU A 635 -15.25 19.44 0.21
N PHE A 636 -14.57 19.53 -0.93
CA PHE A 636 -15.24 19.49 -2.24
C PHE A 636 -15.81 18.11 -2.54
N SER A 637 -17.09 18.06 -2.93
CA SER A 637 -17.72 16.82 -3.39
C SER A 637 -17.33 16.52 -4.84
N ARG A 638 -17.12 15.24 -5.17
CA ARG A 638 -16.89 14.79 -6.56
C ARG A 638 -18.15 14.91 -7.44
N THR A 639 -19.32 15.15 -6.85
CA THR A 639 -20.61 15.14 -7.55
C THR A 639 -21.45 16.35 -7.14
N GLY A 640 -21.60 17.31 -8.05
CA GLY A 640 -22.55 18.42 -7.92
C GLY A 640 -22.04 19.74 -7.35
N ASP A 641 -20.75 19.87 -7.03
CA ASP A 641 -20.17 21.15 -6.59
C ASP A 641 -19.89 22.07 -7.80
N GLU A 642 -20.74 23.09 -8.00
CA GLU A 642 -20.52 24.15 -9.00
C GLU A 642 -19.67 25.29 -8.44
N MET A 643 -18.62 25.68 -9.16
CA MET A 643 -17.84 26.90 -8.82
C MET A 643 -18.59 28.14 -9.31
N THR A 644 -19.34 28.79 -8.42
CA THR A 644 -20.09 30.03 -8.68
C THR A 644 -19.24 31.30 -8.63
N GLY A 645 -17.93 31.17 -8.40
CA GLY A 645 -16.97 32.28 -8.32
C GLY A 645 -15.58 31.87 -8.84
N ASN A 646 -14.67 32.85 -8.90
CA ASN A 646 -13.34 32.66 -9.49
C ASN A 646 -12.45 31.71 -8.69
N LEU A 647 -11.89 30.69 -9.35
CA LEU A 647 -10.82 29.85 -8.81
C LEU A 647 -9.48 30.61 -8.86
N TYR A 648 -8.99 31.07 -7.70
CA TYR A 648 -7.71 31.76 -7.59
C TYR A 648 -6.59 30.82 -7.14
N LEU A 649 -5.68 30.47 -8.05
CA LEU A 649 -4.40 29.83 -7.72
C LEU A 649 -3.37 30.90 -7.32
N LYS A 650 -3.39 31.35 -6.06
CA LYS A 650 -2.48 32.38 -5.55
C LYS A 650 -1.15 31.78 -5.11
N ASN A 651 -0.12 31.92 -5.95
CA ASN A 651 1.26 31.62 -5.59
C ASN A 651 2.21 32.47 -6.47
N ASP A 652 3.41 32.71 -5.94
CA ASP A 652 4.53 33.23 -6.71
C ASP A 652 5.26 32.12 -7.47
N GLY A 653 5.15 30.86 -7.02
CA GLY A 653 5.55 29.69 -7.80
C GLY A 653 4.56 29.37 -8.93
N ARG A 654 5.01 28.55 -9.90
CA ARG A 654 4.15 27.92 -10.91
C ARG A 654 3.00 27.17 -10.20
N MET A 655 1.76 27.53 -10.52
CA MET A 655 0.56 26.79 -10.12
C MET A 655 -0.26 26.46 -11.36
N ASN A 656 -0.72 25.22 -11.43
CA ASN A 656 -1.38 24.68 -12.60
C ASN A 656 -2.78 24.21 -12.23
N PHE A 657 -3.75 24.41 -13.12
CA PHE A 657 -4.93 23.55 -13.17
C PHE A 657 -4.56 22.31 -13.97
N CYS A 658 -4.94 21.12 -13.49
CA CYS A 658 -4.55 19.85 -14.08
C CYS A 658 -5.77 18.93 -14.23
N ILE A 659 -5.91 18.33 -15.41
CA ILE A 659 -6.76 17.15 -15.60
C ILE A 659 -5.83 15.95 -15.58
N MET A 660 -6.11 14.96 -14.74
CA MET A 660 -5.31 13.76 -14.56
C MET A 660 -6.04 12.52 -15.08
N ASN A 661 -5.28 11.54 -15.56
CA ASN A 661 -5.74 10.17 -15.77
C ASN A 661 -6.01 9.48 -14.41
N GLU A 662 -6.66 8.31 -14.42
CA GLU A 662 -6.98 7.55 -13.20
C GLU A 662 -5.73 7.10 -12.42
N ASP A 663 -4.59 6.91 -13.11
CA ASP A 663 -3.29 6.61 -12.52
C ASP A 663 -2.57 7.84 -11.91
N GLY A 664 -3.19 9.02 -11.97
CA GLY A 664 -2.65 10.28 -11.45
C GLY A 664 -1.72 11.03 -12.43
N THR A 665 -1.45 10.50 -13.62
CA THR A 665 -0.63 11.20 -14.62
C THR A 665 -1.36 12.41 -15.19
N PRO A 666 -0.71 13.58 -15.32
CA PRO A 666 -1.31 14.76 -15.97
C PRO A 666 -1.67 14.46 -17.42
N ARG A 667 -2.96 14.55 -17.77
CA ARG A 667 -3.46 14.50 -19.15
C ARG A 667 -3.55 15.87 -19.80
N MET A 668 -3.65 16.92 -18.98
CA MET A 668 -3.68 18.31 -19.42
C MET A 668 -3.10 19.22 -18.33
N TRP A 669 -2.34 20.24 -18.72
CA TRP A 669 -2.06 21.39 -17.85
C TRP A 669 -2.64 22.66 -18.46
N ILE A 670 -3.18 23.52 -17.60
CA ILE A 670 -3.40 24.94 -17.88
C ILE A 670 -2.61 25.70 -16.82
N PHE A 671 -1.62 26.49 -17.23
CA PHE A 671 -0.74 27.17 -16.28
C PHE A 671 -0.17 28.49 -16.79
N LYS A 672 0.29 29.28 -15.82
CA LYS A 672 1.09 30.49 -16.03
C LYS A 672 2.37 30.38 -15.22
N ASP A 673 3.50 30.50 -15.92
CA ASP A 673 4.78 30.68 -15.25
C ASP A 673 5.02 32.12 -14.81
N LYS A 674 5.53 32.29 -13.58
CA LYS A 674 6.07 33.57 -13.10
C LYS A 674 7.32 33.91 -13.91
N GLY A 675 7.12 34.75 -14.93
CA GLY A 675 8.15 35.19 -15.88
C GLY A 675 8.12 34.50 -17.26
N GLY A 676 7.30 33.46 -17.47
CA GLY A 676 7.27 32.70 -18.73
C GLY A 676 6.37 33.24 -19.83
N ASP A 677 6.45 32.63 -21.01
CA ASP A 677 6.11 33.21 -22.32
C ASP A 677 4.63 33.50 -22.59
N GLY A 678 3.70 32.82 -21.93
CA GLY A 678 2.28 33.04 -22.18
C GLY A 678 1.39 32.38 -21.14
N VAL A 679 0.12 32.19 -21.49
CA VAL A 679 -0.73 31.16 -20.89
C VAL A 679 -0.55 29.90 -21.72
N HIS A 680 -0.23 28.80 -21.05
CA HIS A 680 0.14 27.53 -21.66
C HIS A 680 -1.02 26.55 -21.56
N ILE A 681 -1.34 25.89 -22.67
CA ILE A 681 -2.35 24.84 -22.75
C ILE A 681 -1.71 23.66 -23.48
N ASN A 682 -1.53 22.54 -22.77
CA ASN A 682 -0.86 21.37 -23.33
C ASN A 682 -1.46 20.05 -22.80
N ASN A 683 -1.08 18.95 -23.45
CA ASN A 683 -1.57 17.59 -23.15
C ASN A 683 -0.84 16.91 -21.98
N GLY A 684 -0.47 17.68 -20.95
CA GLY A 684 0.09 17.10 -19.74
C GLY A 684 1.42 16.38 -19.98
N ASN A 685 1.45 15.10 -19.61
CA ASN A 685 2.58 14.19 -19.74
C ASN A 685 2.45 13.22 -20.94
N ASP A 686 1.30 13.23 -21.63
CA ASP A 686 0.93 12.26 -22.66
C ASP A 686 1.14 12.76 -24.11
N GLY A 687 1.63 14.00 -24.28
CA GLY A 687 2.39 14.39 -25.46
C GLY A 687 1.95 15.64 -26.23
N GLY A 688 2.94 16.49 -26.52
CA GLY A 688 3.15 16.96 -27.90
C GLY A 688 2.40 18.21 -28.34
N GLY A 689 2.92 19.37 -27.95
CA GLY A 689 2.46 20.68 -28.42
C GLY A 689 1.96 21.52 -27.26
N ASP A 690 2.64 22.64 -27.05
CA ASP A 690 2.14 23.71 -26.21
C ASP A 690 1.39 24.68 -27.13
N PHE A 691 0.11 24.88 -26.86
CA PHE A 691 -0.65 25.97 -27.47
C PHE A 691 -0.47 27.19 -26.60
N ILE A 692 0.63 27.89 -26.87
CA ILE A 692 0.99 29.09 -26.12
C ILE A 692 0.18 30.24 -26.70
N PHE A 693 -0.70 30.78 -25.87
CA PHE A 693 -1.19 32.15 -26.06
C PHE A 693 -0.07 33.06 -25.58
N GLY A 694 0.84 33.36 -26.52
CA GLY A 694 2.04 34.15 -26.25
C GLY A 694 1.68 35.51 -25.67
N LYS A 695 2.49 36.01 -24.74
CA LYS A 695 2.35 37.35 -24.14
C LYS A 695 2.46 38.48 -25.17
N ASP A 696 2.94 38.16 -26.37
CA ASP A 696 3.07 39.00 -27.56
C ASP A 696 1.88 38.87 -28.54
N GLY A 697 0.91 38.00 -28.26
CA GLY A 697 -0.28 37.78 -29.09
C GLY A 697 -0.09 36.79 -30.23
N SER A 698 1.12 36.24 -30.42
CA SER A 698 1.39 35.17 -31.38
C SER A 698 0.71 33.87 -30.94
N PHE A 699 0.07 33.19 -31.91
CA PHE A 699 -0.36 31.81 -31.72
C PHE A 699 0.80 30.88 -32.06
N TYR A 700 1.59 30.54 -31.05
CA TYR A 700 2.59 29.49 -31.18
C TYR A 700 1.87 28.14 -31.09
N ALA A 701 1.64 27.55 -32.25
CA ALA A 701 1.40 26.12 -32.36
C ALA A 701 2.66 25.46 -32.92
N SER A 702 3.07 24.37 -32.31
CA SER A 702 3.99 23.43 -32.93
C SER A 702 3.47 22.96 -34.29
N ALA A 703 2.16 22.73 -34.44
CA ALA A 703 1.53 22.47 -35.73
C ALA A 703 0.11 23.04 -35.80
N VAL A 704 -0.15 23.86 -36.82
CA VAL A 704 -1.52 24.30 -37.16
C VAL A 704 -2.16 23.25 -38.07
N ARG A 705 -3.17 22.52 -37.57
CA ARG A 705 -3.89 21.47 -38.33
C ARG A 705 -5.35 21.90 -38.57
N ALA A 706 -5.73 22.15 -39.81
CA ALA A 706 -7.14 22.41 -40.16
C ALA A 706 -7.99 21.12 -40.01
N GLY A 707 -9.13 21.24 -39.34
CA GLY A 707 -9.93 20.10 -38.87
C GLY A 707 -10.95 19.52 -39.87
N LEU A 708 -11.69 18.50 -39.41
CA LEU A 708 -12.66 17.70 -40.17
C LEU A 708 -13.71 18.57 -40.90
N GLY A 709 -13.43 18.88 -42.17
CA GLY A 709 -14.33 19.60 -43.08
C GLY A 709 -13.93 21.03 -43.47
N LYS A 710 -12.70 21.50 -43.20
CA LYS A 710 -12.27 22.87 -43.57
C LYS A 710 -10.93 22.95 -44.31
N LYS A 711 -10.89 23.89 -45.27
CA LYS A 711 -9.73 24.43 -46.01
C LYS A 711 -8.63 24.89 -45.02
N LEU A 712 -7.37 24.42 -45.10
CA LEU A 712 -6.26 25.25 -44.64
C LEU A 712 -6.04 26.32 -45.71
N SER A 713 -6.80 27.40 -45.55
CA SER A 713 -6.72 28.55 -46.43
C SER A 713 -5.42 29.33 -46.17
N MET A 714 -4.39 29.06 -46.96
CA MET A 714 -3.70 30.15 -47.65
C MET A 714 -4.30 30.39 -49.04
N THR A 715 -5.56 30.02 -49.24
CA THR A 715 -6.29 30.48 -50.42
C THR A 715 -6.53 31.97 -50.34
N SER A 716 -5.82 32.70 -51.19
CA SER A 716 -6.54 33.40 -52.25
C SER A 716 -7.27 32.38 -53.12
N ASP A 717 -8.44 32.72 -53.65
CA ASP A 717 -9.20 31.83 -54.53
C ASP A 717 -8.56 31.85 -55.95
N ASN A 718 -7.75 30.84 -56.29
CA ASN A 718 -6.75 30.80 -57.39
C ASN A 718 -6.54 29.37 -58.00
N ASN A 719 -5.87 29.17 -59.16
CA ASN A 719 -6.12 28.03 -60.09
C ASN A 719 -4.91 27.26 -60.77
N SER A 720 -4.02 26.56 -60.04
CA SER A 720 -2.81 25.88 -60.62
C SER A 720 -2.87 24.35 -60.84
N THR A 721 -2.09 23.80 -61.81
CA THR A 721 -1.88 22.36 -62.09
C THR A 721 -0.75 21.67 -61.32
N MET A 722 0.26 22.40 -60.88
CA MET A 722 1.38 21.90 -60.06
C MET A 722 1.44 22.71 -58.75
N PRO A 723 1.77 22.07 -57.60
CA PRO A 723 1.66 22.70 -56.30
C PRO A 723 2.77 23.73 -56.09
N ALA A 724 2.42 25.00 -56.24
CA ALA A 724 3.32 26.10 -55.94
C ALA A 724 3.68 26.10 -54.45
N THR A 725 4.88 25.64 -54.11
CA THR A 725 5.38 25.80 -52.75
C THR A 725 5.97 27.18 -52.64
N PHE A 726 5.54 27.94 -51.64
CA PHE A 726 6.17 29.24 -51.39
C PHE A 726 7.37 29.07 -50.47
N ASN A 727 8.55 28.94 -51.09
CA ASN A 727 9.81 28.73 -50.42
C ASN A 727 10.58 30.06 -50.28
N LEU A 728 11.01 30.38 -49.06
CA LEU A 728 12.11 31.33 -48.78
C LEU A 728 13.14 30.67 -47.88
N TRP A 729 14.24 30.24 -48.50
CA TRP A 729 15.42 29.71 -47.83
C TRP A 729 16.62 30.60 -48.12
N GLY A 730 17.74 30.31 -47.47
CA GLY A 730 19.01 30.91 -47.81
C GLY A 730 20.16 30.13 -47.19
N ASP A 731 21.33 30.26 -47.81
CA ASP A 731 22.60 29.76 -47.31
C ASP A 731 23.70 30.81 -47.52
N ALA A 732 24.94 30.50 -47.13
CA ALA A 732 26.07 31.44 -47.21
C ALA A 732 26.50 31.84 -48.63
N ASN A 733 25.97 31.20 -49.68
CA ASN A 733 26.24 31.50 -51.09
C ASN A 733 25.01 32.06 -51.82
N ARG A 734 23.79 31.67 -51.40
CA ARG A 734 22.51 32.24 -51.85
C ARG A 734 21.75 32.74 -50.62
N HIS A 735 22.09 33.93 -50.12
CA HIS A 735 21.60 34.47 -48.83
C HIS A 735 20.08 34.55 -48.70
N THR A 736 19.36 34.69 -49.82
CA THR A 736 17.90 34.65 -49.84
C THR A 736 17.45 34.18 -51.21
N VAL A 737 16.66 33.11 -51.22
CA VAL A 737 16.08 32.46 -52.39
C VAL A 737 14.58 32.46 -52.15
N ILE A 738 13.87 33.40 -52.77
CA ILE A 738 12.41 33.39 -52.84
C ILE A 738 12.04 32.58 -54.08
N GLU A 739 11.45 31.43 -53.88
CA GLU A 739 11.29 30.40 -54.88
C GLU A 739 9.83 29.96 -54.89
N LEU A 740 9.18 30.19 -56.03
CA LEU A 740 7.98 29.48 -56.38
C LEU A 740 8.47 28.28 -57.18
N ASP A 741 8.82 27.22 -56.47
CA ASP A 741 9.11 25.93 -57.07
C ASP A 741 7.86 25.07 -57.17
N ASP A 742 8.01 24.08 -58.03
CA ASP A 742 7.36 22.80 -57.89
C ASP A 742 8.43 21.69 -57.95
N ASP A 743 7.99 20.47 -58.12
CA ASP A 743 8.85 19.29 -58.09
C ASP A 743 9.70 19.10 -59.36
N GLN A 744 9.47 19.89 -60.44
CA GLN A 744 10.38 19.94 -61.60
C GLN A 744 11.55 20.90 -61.38
N GLY A 745 11.53 21.63 -60.26
CA GLY A 745 12.46 22.68 -59.89
C GLY A 745 11.73 24.01 -59.71
N TRP A 746 12.50 25.08 -59.57
CA TRP A 746 11.93 26.42 -59.54
C TRP A 746 11.20 26.72 -60.86
N HIS A 747 9.88 26.99 -60.79
CA HIS A 747 9.18 27.66 -61.90
C HIS A 747 9.81 29.03 -62.10
N LEU A 748 10.00 29.73 -60.98
CA LEU A 748 10.71 30.98 -60.88
C LEU A 748 11.34 31.11 -59.48
N TYR A 749 12.57 31.58 -59.43
CA TYR A 749 13.11 32.15 -58.20
C TYR A 749 13.56 33.59 -58.41
N SER A 750 13.57 34.33 -57.32
CA SER A 750 14.37 35.52 -57.13
C SER A 750 15.43 35.20 -56.08
N GLN A 751 16.71 35.21 -56.48
CA GLN A 751 17.83 35.07 -55.56
C GLN A 751 18.61 36.37 -55.47
N ARG A 752 19.17 36.66 -54.29
CA ARG A 752 20.19 37.69 -54.14
C ARG A 752 21.59 37.06 -54.23
N ASN A 753 22.36 37.53 -55.20
CA ASN A 753 23.75 37.13 -55.41
C ASN A 753 24.67 37.79 -54.36
N PRO A 754 25.87 37.23 -54.11
CA PRO A 754 26.85 37.81 -53.18
C PRO A 754 27.31 39.24 -53.51
N ASP A 755 27.27 39.65 -54.79
CA ASP A 755 27.59 41.01 -55.24
C ASP A 755 26.43 42.02 -55.02
N GLY A 756 25.31 41.56 -54.45
CA GLY A 756 24.12 42.35 -54.19
C GLY A 756 23.11 42.40 -55.35
N SER A 757 23.48 41.92 -56.54
CA SER A 757 22.55 41.82 -57.68
C SER A 757 21.41 40.83 -57.40
N ILE A 758 20.25 41.06 -58.02
CA ILE A 758 19.14 40.10 -57.99
C ILE A 758 19.16 39.34 -59.32
N LEU A 759 19.20 38.01 -59.23
CA LEU A 759 18.93 37.13 -60.35
C LEU A 759 17.49 36.63 -60.20
N PHE A 760 16.61 37.14 -61.06
CA PHE A 760 15.30 36.55 -61.28
C PHE A 760 15.41 35.60 -62.48
N THR A 761 15.05 34.34 -62.29
CA THR A 761 15.09 33.34 -63.35
C THR A 761 13.74 32.66 -63.43
N VAL A 762 13.22 32.48 -64.65
CA VAL A 762 12.01 31.70 -64.95
C VAL A 762 12.43 30.50 -65.80
N ASN A 763 11.94 29.32 -65.44
CA ASN A 763 12.26 28.07 -66.13
C ASN A 763 11.27 27.86 -67.29
N GLY A 764 11.36 28.71 -68.32
CA GLY A 764 10.45 28.72 -69.47
C GLY A 764 10.40 30.06 -70.20
N ASP A 765 9.46 30.18 -71.13
CA ASP A 765 9.26 31.40 -71.94
C ASP A 765 8.58 32.53 -71.14
N ILE A 766 9.06 33.77 -71.34
CA ILE A 766 8.45 34.98 -70.78
C ILE A 766 7.65 35.71 -71.86
N MET A 767 6.32 35.60 -71.82
CA MET A 767 5.42 36.34 -72.72
C MET A 767 5.13 37.74 -72.18
N ALA A 768 5.71 38.76 -72.81
CA ALA A 768 5.40 40.16 -72.54
C ALA A 768 4.23 40.64 -73.43
N ASN A 769 3.02 40.71 -72.88
CA ASN A 769 1.76 41.03 -73.60
C ASN A 769 1.66 42.43 -74.24
N ARG A 770 2.78 43.16 -74.40
CA ARG A 770 2.72 44.58 -74.82
C ARG A 770 4.03 45.18 -75.34
N LYS A 771 5.09 45.25 -74.53
CA LYS A 771 6.45 45.50 -75.02
C LYS A 771 7.49 44.96 -74.06
N LEU A 772 8.64 44.61 -74.62
CA LEU A 772 9.86 44.33 -73.90
C LEU A 772 10.86 45.47 -74.16
N ASN A 773 11.22 46.22 -73.13
CA ASN A 773 12.32 47.19 -73.18
C ASN A 773 13.62 46.45 -72.84
N VAL A 774 14.65 46.54 -73.69
CA VAL A 774 15.95 45.89 -73.47
C VAL A 774 17.04 46.94 -73.65
N GLY A 775 17.42 47.58 -72.54
CA GLY A 775 18.18 48.84 -72.58
C GLY A 775 17.38 49.93 -73.30
N ASP A 776 18.03 50.69 -74.18
CA ASP A 776 17.40 51.75 -74.98
C ASP A 776 16.58 51.21 -76.17
N ALA A 777 16.60 49.90 -76.44
CA ALA A 777 15.83 49.28 -77.52
C ALA A 777 14.43 48.84 -77.05
N THR A 778 13.43 48.97 -77.92
CA THR A 778 12.03 48.60 -77.66
C THR A 778 11.53 47.58 -78.68
N PHE A 779 11.02 46.46 -78.18
CA PHE A 779 10.28 45.45 -78.96
C PHE A 779 8.79 45.57 -78.66
N SER A 780 8.01 46.06 -79.62
CA SER A 780 6.58 46.39 -79.49
C SER A 780 5.67 45.21 -79.89
N SER A 781 4.46 45.12 -79.33
CA SER A 781 3.53 44.00 -79.54
C SER A 781 2.97 43.87 -80.96
N ASP A 782 3.10 44.91 -81.78
CA ASP A 782 2.84 44.86 -83.23
C ASP A 782 4.01 44.21 -84.02
N GLY A 783 4.99 43.64 -83.32
CA GLY A 783 6.20 43.04 -83.89
C GLY A 783 7.24 44.08 -84.34
N ASN A 784 6.95 45.37 -84.14
CA ASN A 784 7.82 46.45 -84.58
C ASN A 784 8.97 46.66 -83.58
N VAL A 785 10.14 47.02 -84.09
CA VAL A 785 11.35 47.23 -83.27
C VAL A 785 11.81 48.68 -83.43
N ASN A 786 11.89 49.40 -82.32
CA ASN A 786 12.48 50.73 -82.27
C ASN A 786 13.89 50.64 -81.67
N GLY A 787 14.87 51.19 -82.37
CA GLY A 787 16.24 51.22 -81.89
C GLY A 787 17.11 52.15 -82.73
N SER A 788 18.21 52.61 -82.13
CA SER A 788 19.17 53.52 -82.75
C SER A 788 19.76 52.97 -84.06
N LEU A 789 19.84 51.65 -84.23
CA LEU A 789 20.31 50.99 -85.46
C LEU A 789 19.43 51.28 -86.69
N TRP A 790 18.10 51.37 -86.50
CA TRP A 790 17.15 51.62 -87.58
C TRP A 790 16.79 53.11 -87.73
N GLY A 791 17.33 53.96 -86.85
CA GLY A 791 17.00 55.38 -86.78
C GLY A 791 15.58 55.68 -86.28
N GLY A 792 14.91 54.69 -85.69
CA GLY A 792 13.48 54.70 -85.40
C GLY A 792 12.88 53.30 -85.53
N TRP A 793 11.66 53.22 -86.07
CA TRP A 793 10.92 51.98 -86.22
C TRP A 793 11.29 51.18 -87.49
N LEU A 794 11.39 49.86 -87.35
CA LEU A 794 11.81 48.94 -88.41
C LEU A 794 10.82 48.85 -89.59
N ASN A 795 9.51 48.92 -89.32
CA ASN A 795 8.48 48.86 -90.38
C ASN A 795 8.65 49.97 -91.43
N ASP A 796 9.01 51.18 -90.98
CA ASP A 796 9.26 52.32 -91.86
C ASP A 796 10.41 52.04 -92.80
N TRP A 797 11.52 51.59 -92.22
CA TRP A 797 12.72 51.27 -92.93
C TRP A 797 12.48 50.22 -94.04
N ILE A 798 11.68 49.18 -93.75
CA ILE A 798 11.34 48.12 -94.72
C ILE A 798 10.42 48.63 -95.85
N ASN A 799 9.33 49.33 -95.52
CA ASN A 799 8.35 49.82 -96.49
C ASN A 799 8.97 50.80 -97.51
N ASN A 800 9.89 51.63 -97.04
CA ASN A 800 10.59 52.63 -97.83
C ASN A 800 11.65 52.03 -98.77
N THR A 801 12.25 50.92 -98.35
CA THR A 801 13.48 50.40 -98.97
C THR A 801 13.24 49.17 -99.84
N ILE A 802 12.26 48.32 -99.51
CA ILE A 802 12.08 46.99 -100.13
C ILE A 802 10.77 46.88 -100.93
N ILE A 803 9.61 46.94 -100.28
CA ILE A 803 8.33 46.46 -100.84
C ILE A 803 7.90 47.20 -102.12
N ASN A 804 8.26 48.47 -102.26
CA ASN A 804 7.90 49.30 -103.41
C ASN A 804 8.86 49.17 -104.61
N ARG A 805 9.77 48.19 -104.62
CA ARG A 805 10.85 48.12 -105.63
C ARG A 805 11.05 46.75 -106.30
N PHE A 806 10.22 45.75 -106.00
CA PHE A 806 10.40 44.37 -106.49
C PHE A 806 9.10 43.68 -106.93
N VAL A 807 9.23 42.75 -107.88
CA VAL A 807 8.16 41.85 -108.32
C VAL A 807 7.83 40.83 -107.24
N LYS A 808 6.55 40.74 -106.89
CA LYS A 808 6.02 39.96 -105.77
C LYS A 808 5.35 38.64 -106.20
N ASP A 809 4.79 38.55 -107.40
CA ASP A 809 4.04 37.37 -107.89
C ASP A 809 3.84 37.42 -109.43
N ILE A 810 3.50 36.29 -110.09
CA ILE A 810 3.26 36.16 -111.54
C ILE A 810 2.06 35.23 -111.85
N ARG A 811 1.17 35.58 -112.80
CA ARG A 811 -0.01 34.78 -113.20
C ARG A 811 -0.41 34.95 -114.67
N LEU A 812 -1.34 34.13 -115.19
CA LEU A 812 -2.06 34.40 -116.45
C LEU A 812 -3.39 35.13 -116.20
N GLY A 813 -3.63 36.22 -116.92
CA GLY A 813 -4.84 37.04 -116.90
C GLY A 813 -6.00 36.45 -117.72
N GLY A 814 -7.05 37.24 -117.97
CA GLY A 814 -8.26 36.82 -118.68
C GLY A 814 -8.02 36.45 -120.15
N ILE A 815 -8.93 35.66 -120.73
CA ILE A 815 -8.89 35.32 -122.18
C ILE A 815 -9.39 36.52 -122.98
N GLU A 816 -8.64 36.87 -124.02
CA GLU A 816 -9.01 37.78 -125.11
C GLU A 816 -9.04 37.01 -126.43
N TYR A 817 -9.72 37.56 -127.43
CA TYR A 817 -9.73 37.06 -128.82
C TYR A 817 -9.08 38.08 -129.76
N ALA A 818 -8.29 37.61 -130.72
CA ALA A 818 -7.69 38.43 -131.77
C ALA A 818 -7.88 37.76 -133.13
N GLN A 819 -8.29 38.50 -134.17
CA GLN A 819 -8.34 37.97 -135.52
C GLN A 819 -6.94 37.82 -136.10
N ALA A 820 -6.73 36.71 -136.82
CA ALA A 820 -5.60 36.51 -137.70
C ALA A 820 -6.12 36.73 -139.13
N TRP A 821 -5.58 37.73 -139.83
CA TRP A 821 -6.03 38.06 -141.19
C TRP A 821 -5.35 37.17 -142.23
N ASN A 822 -6.07 36.83 -143.31
CA ASN A 822 -5.73 35.82 -144.32
C ASN A 822 -4.39 36.06 -145.04
N GLY A 823 -3.30 35.68 -144.36
CA GLY A 823 -1.94 35.59 -144.89
C GLY A 823 -1.08 34.70 -143.97
N PRO A 824 0.07 34.19 -144.46
CA PRO A 824 0.92 33.31 -143.68
C PRO A 824 1.68 34.06 -142.57
N GLY A 825 1.16 33.99 -141.35
CA GLY A 825 1.83 34.42 -140.12
C GLY A 825 0.99 35.33 -139.23
N PHE A 826 0.79 34.93 -137.97
CA PHE A 826 0.17 35.75 -136.93
C PHE A 826 1.18 36.01 -135.79
N ASN A 827 1.46 37.29 -135.51
CA ASN A 827 2.27 37.72 -134.38
C ASN A 827 1.35 38.33 -133.31
N ASP A 828 1.35 37.74 -132.12
CA ASP A 828 0.54 38.23 -131.00
C ASP A 828 1.18 39.44 -130.29
N THR A 829 0.40 40.13 -129.47
CA THR A 829 0.87 41.26 -128.66
C THR A 829 1.84 40.78 -127.56
N PRO A 830 3.06 41.35 -127.45
CA PRO A 830 4.05 40.92 -126.46
C PRO A 830 3.48 40.88 -125.04
N GLY A 831 3.69 39.75 -124.37
CA GLY A 831 3.16 39.50 -123.03
C GLY A 831 1.88 38.66 -123.01
N TYR A 832 1.20 38.55 -124.14
CA TYR A 832 0.11 37.61 -124.33
C TYR A 832 0.65 36.27 -124.84
N VAL A 833 0.12 35.19 -124.28
CA VAL A 833 0.36 33.82 -124.73
C VAL A 833 -0.89 33.31 -125.44
N ILE A 834 -0.72 32.67 -126.60
CA ILE A 834 -1.81 32.04 -127.32
C ILE A 834 -2.26 30.80 -126.54
N THR A 835 -3.58 30.65 -126.40
CA THR A 835 -4.26 29.63 -125.61
C THR A 835 -5.36 28.89 -126.37
N GLY A 836 -5.62 29.26 -127.63
CA GLY A 836 -6.53 28.56 -128.55
C GLY A 836 -6.52 29.21 -129.94
N VAL A 837 -7.00 28.49 -130.97
CA VAL A 837 -7.05 28.95 -132.37
C VAL A 837 -8.37 28.56 -133.04
N THR A 838 -8.75 29.25 -134.10
CA THR A 838 -10.06 29.14 -134.77
C THR A 838 -9.96 29.47 -136.26
N ASN A 839 -10.64 28.67 -137.09
CA ASN A 839 -10.84 28.85 -138.52
C ASN A 839 -12.30 28.46 -138.81
N GLY A 840 -13.06 29.38 -139.39
CA GLY A 840 -14.50 29.29 -139.63
C GLY A 840 -14.90 29.27 -141.11
N ASN A 841 -14.00 29.63 -142.04
CA ASN A 841 -14.25 29.52 -143.47
C ASN A 841 -13.74 28.19 -144.08
N GLY A 842 -12.86 27.47 -143.39
CA GLY A 842 -12.36 26.16 -143.76
C GLY A 842 -11.25 26.15 -144.83
N ASP A 843 -10.61 27.29 -145.11
CA ASP A 843 -9.40 27.33 -145.94
C ASP A 843 -8.13 26.97 -145.12
N GLU A 844 -6.93 27.08 -145.71
CA GLU A 844 -5.68 26.67 -145.05
C GLU A 844 -5.13 27.71 -144.04
N LEU A 845 -5.81 28.84 -143.84
CA LEU A 845 -5.40 29.95 -142.97
C LEU A 845 -6.33 30.08 -141.75
N ILE A 846 -5.81 30.53 -140.60
CA ILE A 846 -6.61 30.71 -139.38
C ILE A 846 -7.29 32.08 -139.36
N ASP A 847 -8.55 32.14 -138.94
CA ASP A 847 -9.35 33.37 -138.82
C ASP A 847 -9.09 34.14 -137.50
N GLY A 848 -8.62 33.45 -136.45
CA GLY A 848 -8.27 34.09 -135.19
C GLY A 848 -7.85 33.17 -134.06
N VAL A 849 -7.40 33.79 -132.97
CA VAL A 849 -6.78 33.13 -131.81
C VAL A 849 -7.35 33.65 -130.49
N HIS A 850 -7.37 32.78 -129.48
CA HIS A 850 -7.65 33.12 -128.09
C HIS A 850 -6.32 33.23 -127.33
N ARG A 851 -6.12 34.30 -126.56
CA ARG A 851 -4.85 34.64 -125.90
C ARG A 851 -5.06 35.13 -124.46
N ARG A 852 -4.04 35.03 -123.60
CA ARG A 852 -4.07 35.56 -122.20
C ARG A 852 -2.80 36.36 -121.89
N PRO A 853 -2.86 37.49 -121.18
CA PRO A 853 -1.66 38.20 -120.75
C PRO A 853 -1.01 37.47 -119.58
N LEU A 854 0.30 37.22 -119.63
CA LEU A 854 1.09 37.01 -118.43
C LEU A 854 1.12 38.32 -117.64
N GLN A 855 0.99 38.26 -116.31
CA GLN A 855 0.93 39.41 -115.41
C GLN A 855 1.90 39.23 -114.24
N LYS A 856 2.46 40.32 -113.72
CA LYS A 856 3.35 40.38 -112.56
C LYS A 856 2.89 41.43 -111.53
N LEU A 857 2.98 41.11 -110.25
CA LEU A 857 2.56 41.97 -109.14
C LEU A 857 3.74 42.83 -108.66
N ILE A 858 3.60 44.16 -108.58
CA ILE A 858 4.61 45.07 -107.97
C ILE A 858 3.87 46.06 -107.07
N GLY A 859 4.33 46.27 -105.83
CA GLY A 859 3.74 47.26 -104.92
C GLY A 859 2.22 47.14 -104.72
N GLY A 860 1.69 45.91 -104.76
CA GLY A 860 0.25 45.60 -104.64
C GLY A 860 -0.57 45.70 -105.94
N VAL A 861 0.02 46.12 -107.06
CA VAL A 861 -0.67 46.28 -108.35
C VAL A 861 -0.22 45.21 -109.35
N TRP A 862 -1.17 44.56 -110.02
CA TRP A 862 -0.89 43.60 -111.10
C TRP A 862 -0.69 44.34 -112.43
N TYR A 863 0.51 44.21 -112.99
CA TYR A 863 0.90 44.73 -114.30
C TYR A 863 0.93 43.60 -115.32
N ASN A 864 0.56 43.83 -116.58
CA ASN A 864 0.88 42.87 -117.63
C ASN A 864 2.41 42.75 -117.75
N VAL A 865 2.94 41.54 -117.80
CA VAL A 865 4.31 41.26 -118.24
C VAL A 865 4.33 41.55 -119.73
N ALA A 866 5.18 42.47 -120.19
CA ALA A 866 5.56 42.48 -121.59
C ALA A 866 6.50 41.29 -121.84
N SER A 867 6.27 40.53 -122.92
CA SER A 867 7.31 39.64 -123.44
C SER A 867 8.50 40.50 -123.83
N VAL A 868 9.70 39.98 -123.56
CA VAL A 868 10.92 40.42 -124.24
C VAL A 868 10.81 40.04 -125.72
#